data_AF-A0A2D9CKD7-F1
#
_entry.id   AF-A0A2D9CKD7-F1
#
_cell.length_a   1.000
_cell.length_b   1.000
_cell.length_c   1.000
_cell.angle_alpha   90.00
_cell.angle_beta   90.00
_cell.angle_gamma   90.00
#
_symmetry.space_group_name_H-M   'P 1'
#
loop_
_entity.id
_entity.type
_entity.pdbx_description
1 polymer ?
#
loop_
_entity_poly.entity_id
_entity_poly.type
_entity_poly.pdbx_seq_one_letter_code
_entity_poly.pdbx_strand_id
1 'polypeptide(L)'
;MSQSKSNQTPVVRFLGQDAGRGGPFALLGLPHTISSDAVINRAVQQRLRQIDCHPHRGTPDASEVRLAIHSAASQLRDPSLREHLMRRWPEGTPIDMPKAWATRKATQKLTPSLMRRARMIVGSSGGWNSTARRRLAHLARMNRLGALEIIKALGGQRGTSARQPGHDRGGTLPQLPLGPSGGGGWLGAYAILGLLGCSLIVTVLLRPGHEAVPASPGATAMTEPDLGTTTKNTGIPSTVDRDRLTHYTAIAHELDRLVARASTEPQAAMERFGTVYALFVDEWTAFPLDALQRATVNIAEFIVRLEAAGVETQRLTPLLAAAGTEPDREMIVAGVIDVTLASPQLSTETRASLRMLRERISSSETIPRQQVRPSIIAIARHLALQHEDDDPEWWASWLQAVNHASGTEQHERDSLLIEALSARLQDQDNPDAQWLQVASSLVRALGWQSGSDERYWLLAQFGDAQVSTARLAMLTEALVSSSAAEGVDARMVLARDANISQRQQLEDAYEGAWFPAQTATGAGEGQGESDLANQLRIAVTRFDTRVDDERALHEALGLTAISTAAVLYLQGNTQHSQELLQNPPTLKSTDAVDIGSQLRNDADDRAWAEKVANCNSAAELRPYLDTLLSSDSIGINSAHALVHLAVREPELELRELAIAQLTRLNDQISVLLAIDHALTDQRVSSRLDDLVTSVLSTTLPNRSDPAWFITARRLLLVRMSDSLGRSQQPQFNQLEHEIASLMAMRLHSLGFDADPDLQGPEALLGTLNQLRRMTLQTQGARYDRMEGALGEIDAQAIVMRARAESTLQQYLTELVYEMQLRRTEIDAVFPGTTGVLENLARDYNTRMDGADSILQQIAHTQHAIAQLLMIELERGGST
;
A
#
# COMPACT_ATOMS: atom_id res chain seq x y z
N MET A 1 55.78 16.21 -2.19
CA MET A 1 55.18 14.87 -2.03
C MET A 1 53.72 15.01 -1.60
N SER A 2 52.75 15.04 -2.54
CA SER A 2 51.28 14.80 -2.31
C SER A 2 50.47 14.96 -3.61
N GLN A 3 50.82 14.24 -4.68
CA GLN A 3 50.05 14.26 -5.95
C GLN A 3 49.74 12.88 -6.56
N SER A 4 49.89 11.77 -5.83
CA SER A 4 49.55 10.43 -6.35
C SER A 4 48.18 9.87 -5.90
N LYS A 5 47.30 10.68 -5.31
CA LYS A 5 46.00 10.19 -4.77
C LYS A 5 44.80 10.25 -5.74
N SER A 6 44.96 10.67 -7.00
CA SER A 6 43.81 11.04 -7.85
C SER A 6 43.21 9.95 -8.77
N ASN A 7 43.69 8.70 -8.78
CA ASN A 7 43.17 7.67 -9.69
C ASN A 7 42.44 6.50 -9.00
N GLN A 8 41.83 6.72 -7.83
CA GLN A 8 40.94 5.69 -7.25
C GLN A 8 39.55 5.80 -7.88
N THR A 9 39.05 4.67 -8.41
CA THR A 9 37.70 4.63 -8.98
C THR A 9 36.65 4.97 -7.91
N PRO A 10 35.50 5.55 -8.30
CA PRO A 10 34.42 5.87 -7.36
C PRO A 10 34.05 4.70 -6.44
N VAL A 11 33.95 3.48 -6.99
CA VAL A 11 33.66 2.27 -6.20
C VAL A 11 34.69 2.04 -5.09
N VAL A 12 35.98 2.18 -5.37
CA VAL A 12 37.05 2.01 -4.37
C VAL A 12 36.98 3.09 -3.30
N ARG A 13 36.63 4.33 -3.68
CA ARG A 13 36.49 5.46 -2.75
C ARG A 13 35.34 5.26 -1.78
N PHE A 14 34.18 4.80 -2.24
CA PHE A 14 32.96 4.68 -1.41
C PHE A 14 32.84 3.32 -0.69
N LEU A 15 33.22 2.22 -1.33
CA LEU A 15 32.99 0.86 -0.83
C LEU A 15 34.27 0.12 -0.41
N GLY A 16 35.44 0.66 -0.76
CA GLY A 16 36.76 0.08 -0.45
C GLY A 16 37.38 -0.70 -1.62
N GLN A 17 38.67 -1.01 -1.52
CA GLN A 17 39.42 -1.71 -2.58
C GLN A 17 38.83 -3.07 -2.97
N ASP A 18 38.24 -3.78 -2.01
CA ASP A 18 37.67 -5.11 -2.21
C ASP A 18 36.49 -5.07 -3.19
N ALA A 19 35.62 -4.05 -3.08
CA ALA A 19 34.46 -3.87 -3.95
C ALA A 19 34.85 -3.54 -5.41
N GLY A 20 36.02 -2.92 -5.62
CA GLY A 20 36.49 -2.53 -6.95
C GLY A 20 37.14 -3.64 -7.76
N ARG A 21 37.46 -4.81 -7.17
CA ARG A 21 38.26 -5.86 -7.82
C ARG A 21 37.49 -7.11 -8.25
N GLY A 22 36.33 -7.40 -7.66
CA GLY A 22 35.66 -8.71 -7.83
C GLY A 22 34.28 -8.66 -8.52
N GLY A 23 34.04 -7.69 -9.40
CA GLY A 23 32.82 -7.63 -10.20
C GLY A 23 31.52 -7.46 -9.37
N PRO A 24 30.35 -7.88 -9.91
CA PRO A 24 29.05 -7.73 -9.25
C PRO A 24 28.98 -8.37 -7.86
N PHE A 25 29.60 -9.55 -7.68
CA PHE A 25 29.64 -10.24 -6.39
C PHE A 25 30.39 -9.45 -5.33
N ALA A 26 31.58 -8.91 -5.64
CA ALA A 26 32.33 -8.09 -4.68
C ALA A 26 31.69 -6.72 -4.42
N LEU A 27 31.03 -6.15 -5.44
CA LEU A 27 30.33 -4.87 -5.32
C LEU A 27 29.21 -4.97 -4.28
N LEU A 28 28.39 -6.03 -4.33
CA LEU A 28 27.41 -6.33 -3.27
C LEU A 28 28.05 -6.97 -2.04
N GLY A 29 29.24 -7.54 -2.19
CA GLY A 29 29.95 -8.35 -1.21
C GLY A 29 29.17 -9.59 -0.81
N LEU A 30 28.70 -10.31 -1.82
CA LEU A 30 28.06 -11.61 -1.70
C LEU A 30 29.04 -12.73 -2.07
N PRO A 31 28.91 -13.92 -1.46
CA PRO A 31 29.55 -15.12 -2.00
C PRO A 31 28.95 -15.50 -3.37
N HIS A 32 29.65 -16.33 -4.14
CA HIS A 32 29.14 -16.83 -5.42
C HIS A 32 27.94 -17.78 -5.24
N THR A 33 27.75 -18.33 -4.03
CA THR A 33 26.60 -19.14 -3.65
C THR A 33 25.50 -18.27 -3.02
N ILE A 34 24.52 -17.86 -3.83
CA ILE A 34 23.37 -17.05 -3.40
C ILE A 34 22.14 -17.95 -3.24
N SER A 35 21.59 -18.04 -2.03
CA SER A 35 20.46 -18.94 -1.72
C SER A 35 19.09 -18.39 -2.08
N SER A 36 18.93 -17.06 -2.19
CA SER A 36 17.66 -16.40 -2.53
C SER A 36 17.85 -14.94 -2.92
N ASP A 37 16.87 -14.37 -3.62
CA ASP A 37 16.87 -12.95 -4.00
C ASP A 37 16.74 -12.01 -2.78
N ALA A 38 16.18 -12.49 -1.67
CA ALA A 38 16.14 -11.76 -0.41
C ALA A 38 17.56 -11.42 0.11
N VAL A 39 18.54 -12.29 -0.14
CA VAL A 39 19.95 -12.05 0.22
C VAL A 39 20.54 -10.93 -0.64
N ILE A 40 20.19 -10.88 -1.94
CA ILE A 40 20.61 -9.81 -2.86
C ILE A 40 20.04 -8.47 -2.39
N ASN A 41 18.75 -8.41 -2.08
CA ASN A 41 18.07 -7.19 -1.63
C ASN A 41 18.68 -6.64 -0.34
N ARG A 42 18.97 -7.52 0.63
CA ARG A 42 19.64 -7.15 1.87
C ARG A 42 21.04 -6.58 1.60
N ALA A 43 21.81 -7.18 0.70
CA ALA A 43 23.13 -6.68 0.34
C ALA A 43 23.09 -5.31 -0.36
N VAL A 44 22.13 -5.09 -1.27
CA VAL A 44 21.88 -3.78 -1.90
C VAL A 44 21.61 -2.72 -0.85
N GLN A 45 20.62 -2.95 0.02
CA GLN A 45 20.27 -1.99 1.08
C GLN A 45 21.46 -1.69 2.00
N GLN A 46 22.28 -2.70 2.31
CA GLN A 46 23.48 -2.51 3.14
C GLN A 46 24.53 -1.64 2.44
N ARG A 47 24.76 -1.84 1.14
CA ARG A 47 25.72 -1.03 0.36
C ARG A 47 25.22 0.40 0.14
N LEU A 48 23.93 0.60 -0.11
CA LEU A 48 23.34 1.94 -0.20
C LEU A 48 23.50 2.70 1.12
N ARG A 49 23.20 2.07 2.27
CA ARG A 49 23.44 2.67 3.60
C ARG A 49 24.92 3.01 3.83
N GLN A 50 25.85 2.20 3.32
CA GLN A 50 27.29 2.50 3.41
C GLN A 50 27.63 3.79 2.62
N ILE A 51 27.05 3.98 1.43
CA ILE A 51 27.21 5.21 0.64
C ILE A 51 26.57 6.40 1.35
N ASP A 52 25.38 6.25 1.91
CA ASP A 52 24.66 7.35 2.59
C ASP A 52 25.34 7.78 3.90
N CYS A 53 26.13 6.90 4.51
CA CYS A 53 26.98 7.24 5.64
C CYS A 53 28.32 7.88 5.23
N HIS A 54 28.65 7.91 3.93
CA HIS A 54 29.91 8.47 3.43
C HIS A 54 29.85 10.01 3.37
N PRO A 55 30.94 10.75 3.69
CA PRO A 55 30.95 12.21 3.67
C PRO A 55 30.60 12.82 2.30
N HIS A 56 30.89 12.10 1.21
CA HIS A 56 30.65 12.54 -0.16
C HIS A 56 29.37 11.94 -0.78
N ARG A 57 28.39 11.52 0.02
CA ARG A 57 27.16 10.85 -0.48
C ARG A 57 26.35 11.63 -1.52
N GLY A 58 26.51 12.95 -1.60
CA GLY A 58 25.79 13.83 -2.52
C GLY A 58 26.56 14.17 -3.80
N THR A 59 27.73 13.57 -4.04
CA THR A 59 28.51 13.85 -5.26
C THR A 59 28.06 12.95 -6.43
N PRO A 60 28.31 13.35 -7.70
CA PRO A 60 28.04 12.52 -8.87
C PRO A 60 28.67 11.12 -8.77
N ASP A 61 29.93 11.02 -8.29
CA ASP A 61 30.60 9.75 -8.00
C ASP A 61 29.76 8.81 -7.11
N ALA A 62 29.01 9.35 -6.14
CA ALA A 62 28.17 8.54 -5.26
C ALA A 62 26.95 7.99 -5.99
N SER A 63 26.35 8.79 -6.88
CA SER A 63 25.24 8.38 -7.75
C SER A 63 25.68 7.29 -8.73
N GLU A 64 26.89 7.39 -9.31
CA GLU A 64 27.46 6.34 -10.15
C GLU A 64 27.62 5.02 -9.38
N VAL A 65 28.09 5.06 -8.13
CA VAL A 65 28.24 3.84 -7.31
C VAL A 65 26.86 3.26 -6.92
N ARG A 66 25.85 4.11 -6.65
CA ARG A 66 24.46 3.63 -6.44
C ARG A 66 23.92 2.92 -7.68
N LEU A 67 24.11 3.51 -8.85
CA LEU A 67 23.72 2.90 -10.13
C LEU A 67 24.43 1.56 -10.36
N ALA A 68 25.74 1.51 -10.08
CA ALA A 68 26.52 0.27 -10.17
C ALA A 68 26.00 -0.83 -9.22
N ILE A 69 25.59 -0.49 -7.99
CA ILE A 69 24.99 -1.44 -7.04
C ILE A 69 23.68 -2.02 -7.59
N HIS A 70 22.79 -1.17 -8.10
CA HIS A 70 21.51 -1.62 -8.66
C HIS A 70 21.70 -2.46 -9.91
N SER A 71 22.63 -2.06 -10.80
CA SER A 71 23.01 -2.83 -11.98
C SER A 71 23.54 -4.22 -11.60
N ALA A 72 24.47 -4.29 -10.63
CA ALA A 72 24.99 -5.57 -10.13
C ALA A 72 23.88 -6.45 -9.51
N ALA A 73 22.94 -5.86 -8.79
CA ALA A 73 21.81 -6.59 -8.21
C ALA A 73 20.86 -7.15 -9.28
N SER A 74 20.53 -6.35 -10.30
CA SER A 74 19.73 -6.79 -11.43
C SER A 74 20.41 -7.96 -12.15
N GLN A 75 21.71 -7.84 -12.40
CA GLN A 75 22.49 -8.89 -13.05
C GLN A 75 22.53 -10.19 -12.23
N LEU A 76 22.63 -10.08 -10.90
CA LEU A 76 22.64 -11.23 -10.03
C LEU A 76 21.24 -11.82 -9.82
N ARG A 77 20.13 -11.11 -10.03
CA ARG A 77 18.78 -11.69 -9.94
C ARG A 77 18.48 -12.65 -11.09
N ASP A 78 18.99 -12.38 -12.29
CA ASP A 78 18.88 -13.29 -13.44
C ASP A 78 19.73 -14.57 -13.21
N PRO A 79 19.13 -15.77 -13.12
CA PRO A 79 19.84 -17.01 -12.88
C PRO A 79 20.86 -17.36 -13.98
N SER A 80 20.53 -17.11 -15.24
CA SER A 80 21.40 -17.44 -16.38
C SER A 80 22.61 -16.53 -16.43
N LEU A 81 22.41 -15.23 -16.17
CA LEU A 81 23.51 -14.28 -16.10
C LEU A 81 24.37 -14.53 -14.85
N ARG A 82 23.75 -14.84 -13.70
CA ARG A 82 24.45 -15.22 -12.46
C ARG A 82 25.43 -16.37 -12.70
N GLU A 83 25.01 -17.43 -13.39
CA GLU A 83 25.89 -18.56 -13.72
C GLU A 83 27.06 -18.14 -14.63
N HIS A 84 26.79 -17.29 -15.63
CA HIS A 84 27.84 -16.74 -16.50
C HIS A 84 28.85 -15.87 -15.74
N LEU A 85 28.37 -15.03 -14.83
CA LEU A 85 29.21 -14.20 -13.96
C LEU A 85 30.05 -15.09 -13.02
N MET A 86 29.50 -16.19 -12.47
CA MET A 86 30.28 -17.13 -11.66
C MET A 86 31.45 -17.76 -12.43
N ARG A 87 31.26 -18.06 -13.72
CA ARG A 87 32.34 -18.58 -14.58
C ARG A 87 33.39 -17.52 -14.89
N ARG A 88 32.96 -16.27 -15.08
CA ARG A 88 33.84 -15.15 -15.43
C ARG A 88 34.65 -14.62 -14.24
N TRP A 89 34.13 -14.74 -13.02
CA TRP A 89 34.81 -14.38 -11.78
C TRP A 89 34.92 -15.60 -10.85
N PRO A 90 35.91 -16.50 -11.05
CA PRO A 90 36.02 -17.73 -10.27
C PRO A 90 36.35 -17.48 -8.78
N GLU A 91 35.91 -18.39 -7.91
CA GLU A 91 36.26 -18.45 -6.48
C GLU A 91 37.77 -18.68 -6.31
N GLY A 92 38.57 -17.61 -6.33
CA GLY A 92 40.03 -17.79 -6.33
C GLY A 92 40.92 -16.57 -6.15
N THR A 93 40.40 -15.34 -6.18
CA THR A 93 41.08 -14.24 -5.48
C THR A 93 40.49 -14.19 -4.09
N PRO A 94 41.20 -14.60 -3.02
CA PRO A 94 40.69 -14.49 -1.68
C PRO A 94 40.55 -13.00 -1.37
N ILE A 95 39.36 -12.47 -1.62
CA ILE A 95 38.88 -11.30 -0.88
C ILE A 95 38.62 -11.90 0.50
N ASP A 96 39.64 -11.82 1.37
CA ASP A 96 39.40 -11.85 2.81
C ASP A 96 38.14 -11.02 3.04
N MET A 97 37.10 -11.61 3.62
CA MET A 97 35.92 -10.88 4.07
C MET A 97 36.43 -9.55 4.64
N PRO A 98 35.98 -8.37 4.14
CA PRO A 98 36.51 -7.09 4.56
C PRO A 98 36.68 -7.10 6.07
N LYS A 99 37.80 -6.61 6.64
CA LYS A 99 38.03 -6.64 8.10
C LYS A 99 36.90 -5.97 8.93
N ALA A 100 35.95 -5.32 8.28
CA ALA A 100 34.67 -4.85 8.82
C ALA A 100 33.63 -5.97 9.09
N TRP A 101 33.80 -7.17 8.52
CA TRP A 101 32.85 -8.29 8.48
C TRP A 101 33.35 -9.53 9.23
N ALA A 102 34.65 -9.66 9.49
CA ALA A 102 35.10 -10.53 10.56
C ALA A 102 34.41 -10.07 11.85
N THR A 103 33.65 -10.95 12.49
CA THR A 103 33.08 -10.76 13.82
C THR A 103 34.22 -10.51 14.80
N ARG A 104 34.72 -9.28 14.84
CA ARG A 104 35.57 -8.81 15.93
C ARG A 104 34.78 -9.11 17.19
N LYS A 105 35.35 -9.94 18.07
CA LYS A 105 34.84 -10.13 19.42
C LYS A 105 34.46 -8.76 19.96
N ALA A 106 33.15 -8.51 20.08
CA ALA A 106 32.55 -7.20 20.36
C ALA A 106 33.01 -6.59 21.70
N THR A 107 33.80 -7.33 22.47
CA THR A 107 34.39 -6.95 23.74
C THR A 107 35.54 -5.94 23.64
N GLN A 108 36.17 -5.73 22.47
CA GLN A 108 37.30 -4.77 22.37
C GLN A 108 36.91 -3.30 22.22
N LYS A 109 35.64 -2.95 21.97
CA LYS A 109 35.17 -1.55 21.84
C LYS A 109 34.51 -0.97 23.09
N LEU A 110 34.31 -1.76 24.14
CA LEU A 110 33.76 -1.30 25.41
C LEU A 110 34.89 -0.78 26.30
N THR A 111 35.30 0.47 26.10
CA THR A 111 36.29 1.10 26.98
C THR A 111 35.74 1.20 28.42
N PRO A 112 36.58 1.02 29.46
CA PRO A 112 36.13 1.16 30.85
C PRO A 112 35.47 2.51 31.16
N SER A 113 35.87 3.57 30.45
CA SER A 113 35.27 4.91 30.54
C SER A 113 33.84 4.95 30.01
N LEU A 114 33.55 4.28 28.88
CA LEU A 114 32.21 4.16 28.33
C LEU A 114 31.29 3.38 29.27
N MET A 115 31.79 2.28 29.85
CA MET A 115 31.05 1.50 30.85
C MET A 115 30.75 2.30 32.11
N ARG A 116 31.70 3.12 32.58
CA ARG A 116 31.48 4.04 33.71
C ARG A 116 30.38 5.07 33.38
N ARG A 117 30.39 5.63 32.18
CA ARG A 117 29.36 6.58 31.71
C ARG A 117 27.98 5.94 31.59
N ALA A 118 27.90 4.73 31.04
CA ALA A 118 26.66 3.98 30.94
C ALA A 118 26.07 3.67 32.33
N ARG A 119 26.91 3.30 33.32
CA ARG A 119 26.47 3.14 34.72
C ARG A 119 25.99 4.45 35.35
N MET A 120 26.67 5.57 35.09
CA MET A 120 26.22 6.87 35.58
C MET A 120 24.87 7.27 34.97
N ILE A 121 24.61 6.95 33.70
CA ILE A 121 23.30 7.21 33.07
C ILE A 121 22.19 6.40 33.74
N VAL A 122 22.44 5.13 34.06
CA VAL A 122 21.46 4.29 34.78
C VAL A 122 21.24 4.82 36.19
N GLY A 123 22.32 5.16 36.91
CA GLY A 123 22.23 5.71 38.27
C GLY A 123 21.51 7.06 38.31
N SER A 124 21.87 8.00 37.43
CA SER A 124 21.27 9.34 37.39
C SER A 124 19.84 9.35 36.85
N SER A 125 19.43 8.29 36.16
CA SER A 125 18.04 8.12 35.70
C SER A 125 17.16 7.41 36.74
N GLY A 126 17.66 7.12 37.94
CA GLY A 126 16.90 6.43 38.99
C GLY A 126 16.77 4.92 38.78
N GLY A 127 17.72 4.30 38.07
CA GLY A 127 17.73 2.88 37.76
C GLY A 127 17.34 2.55 36.32
N TRP A 128 16.92 1.31 36.09
CA TRP A 128 16.67 0.79 34.74
C TRP A 128 15.24 1.09 34.26
N ASN A 129 15.02 2.28 33.71
CA ASN A 129 13.71 2.73 33.20
C ASN A 129 13.76 3.18 31.72
N SER A 130 12.63 3.66 31.18
CA SER A 130 12.53 4.15 29.79
C SER A 130 13.50 5.30 29.50
N THR A 131 13.68 6.22 30.46
CA THR A 131 14.63 7.34 30.37
C THR A 131 16.08 6.86 30.29
N ALA A 132 16.46 5.90 31.15
CA ALA A 132 17.77 5.26 31.10
C ALA A 132 18.00 4.55 29.76
N ARG A 133 17.00 3.82 29.24
CA ARG A 133 17.07 3.14 27.94
C ARG A 133 17.25 4.13 26.78
N ARG A 134 16.50 5.25 26.78
CA ARG A 134 16.61 6.29 25.74
C ARG A 134 17.99 6.96 25.76
N ARG A 135 18.50 7.29 26.95
CA ARG A 135 19.84 7.88 27.13
C ARG A 135 20.98 6.90 26.81
N LEU A 136 20.83 5.62 27.14
CA LEU A 136 21.77 4.57 26.77
C LEU A 136 21.77 4.31 25.27
N ALA A 137 20.60 4.34 24.61
CA ALA A 137 20.51 4.25 23.16
C ALA A 137 21.20 5.44 22.47
N HIS A 138 21.06 6.65 23.03
CA HIS A 138 21.81 7.82 22.57
C HIS A 138 23.33 7.65 22.76
N LEU A 139 23.77 7.20 23.94
CA LEU A 139 25.18 6.90 24.21
C LEU A 139 25.73 5.83 23.24
N ALA A 140 24.93 4.81 22.92
CA ALA A 140 25.27 3.75 21.98
C ALA A 140 25.44 4.29 20.55
N ARG A 141 24.51 5.13 20.09
CA ARG A 141 24.59 5.79 18.76
C ARG A 141 25.83 6.67 18.65
N MET A 142 26.12 7.49 19.66
CA MET A 142 27.31 8.37 19.67
C MET A 142 28.63 7.61 19.55
N ASN A 143 28.69 6.37 20.06
CA ASN A 143 29.90 5.56 20.07
C ASN A 143 29.88 4.43 19.02
N ARG A 144 28.89 4.42 18.12
CA ARG A 144 28.68 3.41 17.08
C ARG A 144 28.65 1.97 17.65
N LEU A 145 27.96 1.80 18.78
CA LEU A 145 27.72 0.51 19.44
C LEU A 145 26.24 0.15 19.35
N GLY A 146 25.92 -1.15 19.35
CA GLY A 146 24.54 -1.61 19.48
C GLY A 146 24.02 -1.34 20.90
N ALA A 147 22.79 -0.83 21.02
CA ALA A 147 22.18 -0.59 22.34
C ALA A 147 22.15 -1.88 23.20
N LEU A 148 21.86 -3.02 22.57
CA LEU A 148 21.88 -4.34 23.22
C LEU A 148 23.27 -4.77 23.71
N GLU A 149 24.35 -4.27 23.10
CA GLU A 149 25.73 -4.62 23.51
C GLU A 149 26.11 -3.93 24.81
N ILE A 150 25.76 -2.65 24.97
CA ILE A 150 25.94 -1.92 26.23
C ILE A 150 25.08 -2.55 27.33
N ILE A 151 23.86 -2.96 27.02
CA ILE A 151 22.95 -3.62 27.96
C ILE A 151 23.51 -4.99 28.39
N LYS A 152 23.98 -5.80 27.45
CA LYS A 152 24.60 -7.10 27.73
C LYS A 152 25.90 -6.97 28.54
N ALA A 153 26.71 -5.94 28.26
CA ALA A 153 27.92 -5.63 29.03
C ALA A 153 27.63 -5.15 30.46
N LEU A 154 26.52 -4.41 30.66
CA LEU A 154 26.06 -4.02 32.00
C LEU A 154 25.44 -5.19 32.78
N GLY A 155 24.77 -6.11 32.09
CA GLY A 155 24.13 -7.30 32.68
C GLY A 155 25.11 -8.43 33.02
N GLY A 156 26.20 -8.57 32.27
CA GLY A 156 27.16 -9.69 32.40
C GLY A 156 28.05 -9.69 33.64
N GLN A 157 28.03 -8.63 34.46
CA GLN A 157 28.91 -8.49 35.63
C GLN A 157 28.24 -8.83 36.97
N ARG A 158 27.04 -9.43 36.96
CA ARG A 158 26.30 -9.84 38.17
C ARG A 158 26.61 -11.25 38.69
N GLY A 159 27.54 -11.98 38.08
CA GLY A 159 28.02 -13.27 38.60
C GLY A 159 29.43 -13.12 39.18
N THR A 160 29.66 -13.73 40.35
CA THR A 160 30.96 -13.90 41.04
C THR A 160 31.44 -12.76 41.97
N SER A 161 30.66 -12.45 43.00
CA SER A 161 31.19 -12.28 44.37
C SER A 161 30.05 -12.13 45.37
N ALA A 162 29.51 -13.27 45.81
CA ALA A 162 28.82 -13.38 47.09
C ALA A 162 29.70 -14.25 48.00
N ARG A 163 30.73 -13.63 48.58
CA ARG A 163 31.44 -14.15 49.74
C ARG A 163 30.81 -13.45 50.94
N GLN A 164 30.10 -14.20 51.77
CA GLN A 164 29.70 -13.76 53.11
C GLN A 164 30.94 -13.31 53.89
N PRO A 165 30.81 -12.22 54.66
CA PRO A 165 31.03 -12.37 56.08
C PRO A 165 29.90 -11.74 56.90
N GLY A 166 29.60 -12.40 58.02
CA GLY A 166 28.61 -11.95 58.99
C GLY A 166 29.11 -10.89 59.97
N HIS A 167 28.31 -10.78 61.02
CA HIS A 167 28.43 -10.01 62.25
C HIS A 167 27.95 -8.55 62.31
N ASP A 168 26.92 -8.41 63.15
CA ASP A 168 26.83 -7.52 64.31
C ASP A 168 26.74 -6.00 64.15
N ARG A 169 25.66 -5.50 64.78
CA ARG A 169 25.56 -4.33 65.66
C ARG A 169 25.89 -2.95 65.09
N GLY A 170 24.83 -2.14 65.05
CA GLY A 170 24.76 -0.91 65.85
C GLY A 170 25.29 0.38 65.19
N GLY A 171 24.60 1.47 65.50
CA GLY A 171 25.18 2.81 65.43
C GLY A 171 24.62 3.73 64.35
N THR A 172 23.62 4.51 64.76
CA THR A 172 23.55 5.98 64.58
C THR A 172 24.06 6.58 63.26
N LEU A 173 23.13 7.06 62.43
CA LEU A 173 23.41 8.15 61.49
C LEU A 173 23.01 9.51 62.13
N PRO A 174 23.90 10.51 62.12
CA PRO A 174 23.59 11.86 62.56
C PRO A 174 22.85 12.66 61.48
N GLN A 175 21.95 13.51 61.98
CA GLN A 175 21.30 14.64 61.30
C GLN A 175 22.35 15.63 60.75
N LEU A 176 22.14 16.31 59.61
CA LEU A 176 21.44 17.60 59.38
C LEU A 176 21.96 18.11 57.99
N PRO A 177 21.54 19.27 57.47
CA PRO A 177 20.21 19.85 57.31
C PRO A 177 19.97 20.26 55.84
N LEU A 178 18.73 20.56 55.45
CA LEU A 178 18.43 21.67 54.53
C LEU A 178 16.91 21.92 54.61
N GLY A 179 16.57 23.11 55.12
CA GLY A 179 15.19 23.61 55.21
C GLY A 179 14.74 24.29 53.90
N PRO A 180 13.80 25.25 53.97
CA PRO A 180 12.41 24.94 53.66
C PRO A 180 11.79 25.89 52.61
N SER A 181 10.78 25.39 51.89
CA SER A 181 9.62 26.10 51.32
C SER A 181 8.87 25.04 50.52
N GLY A 182 7.57 24.80 50.60
CA GLY A 182 6.41 25.53 51.08
C GLY A 182 5.28 25.09 50.15
N GLY A 183 4.18 24.56 50.68
CA GLY A 183 3.00 24.19 49.88
C GLY A 183 2.53 22.74 50.04
N GLY A 184 1.93 22.45 51.20
CA GLY A 184 1.14 21.22 51.39
C GLY A 184 -0.21 21.32 50.69
N GLY A 185 -0.71 20.18 50.20
CA GLY A 185 -2.06 20.12 49.62
C GLY A 185 -2.51 18.82 48.96
N TRP A 186 -1.72 17.72 48.95
CA TRP A 186 -2.08 16.53 48.15
C TRP A 186 -2.09 15.18 48.88
N LEU A 187 -1.70 15.12 50.16
CA LEU A 187 -1.64 13.84 50.90
C LEU A 187 -2.98 13.40 51.55
N GLY A 188 -4.00 14.26 51.60
CA GLY A 188 -5.33 13.90 52.12
C GLY A 188 -6.20 13.11 51.13
N ALA A 189 -6.00 13.31 49.82
CA ALA A 189 -6.87 12.71 48.79
C ALA A 189 -6.60 11.21 48.56
N TYR A 190 -5.35 10.75 48.73
CA TYR A 190 -4.98 9.36 48.48
C TYR A 190 -5.38 8.40 49.61
N ALA A 191 -5.52 8.89 50.85
CA ALA A 191 -5.96 8.05 51.97
C ALA A 191 -7.44 7.66 51.87
N ILE A 192 -8.28 8.51 51.27
CA ILE A 192 -9.72 8.25 51.10
C ILE A 192 -9.99 7.31 49.92
N LEU A 193 -9.23 7.44 48.82
CA LEU A 193 -9.30 6.52 47.69
C LEU A 193 -8.76 5.11 48.01
N GLY A 194 -7.76 5.01 48.89
CA GLY A 194 -7.24 3.72 49.37
C GLY A 194 -8.24 2.93 50.23
N LEU A 195 -9.07 3.62 51.03
CA LEU A 195 -10.07 2.96 51.89
C LEU A 195 -11.32 2.50 51.13
N LEU A 196 -11.72 3.19 50.06
CA LEU A 196 -12.82 2.75 49.18
C LEU A 196 -12.42 1.54 48.31
N GLY A 197 -11.15 1.44 47.89
CA GLY A 197 -10.64 0.30 47.12
C GLY A 197 -10.59 -1.02 47.90
N CYS A 198 -10.31 -0.98 49.21
CA CYS A 198 -10.25 -2.18 50.04
C CYS A 198 -11.64 -2.75 50.39
N SER A 199 -12.69 -1.93 50.42
CA SER A 199 -14.04 -2.41 50.73
C SER A 199 -14.67 -3.23 49.60
N LEU A 200 -14.30 -2.99 48.34
CA LEU A 200 -14.89 -3.71 47.19
C LEU A 200 -14.33 -5.13 47.04
N ILE A 201 -13.06 -5.33 47.44
CA ILE A 201 -12.35 -6.62 47.31
C ILE A 201 -12.83 -7.63 48.37
N VAL A 202 -13.30 -7.18 49.54
CA VAL A 202 -13.79 -8.07 50.60
C VAL A 202 -15.20 -8.60 50.31
N THR A 203 -16.03 -7.86 49.56
CA THR A 203 -17.38 -8.30 49.18
C THR A 203 -17.44 -9.34 48.05
N VAL A 204 -16.39 -9.45 47.23
CA VAL A 204 -16.34 -10.43 46.12
C VAL A 204 -15.75 -11.78 46.57
N LEU A 205 -15.00 -11.82 47.67
CA LEU A 205 -14.35 -13.03 48.18
C LEU A 205 -15.16 -13.83 49.21
N LEU A 206 -16.35 -13.38 49.59
CA LEU A 206 -17.22 -14.06 50.56
C LEU A 206 -18.59 -14.35 49.95
N ARG A 207 -18.64 -15.35 49.05
CA ARG A 207 -19.90 -16.01 48.65
C ARG A 207 -19.92 -17.43 49.22
N PRO A 208 -20.90 -17.80 50.06
CA PRO A 208 -20.94 -19.12 50.70
C PRO A 208 -21.33 -20.21 49.69
N GLY A 209 -20.69 -21.38 49.85
CA GLY A 209 -20.83 -22.54 48.97
C GLY A 209 -22.19 -23.23 49.06
N HIS A 210 -22.63 -23.76 47.92
CA HIS A 210 -23.79 -24.63 47.85
C HIS A 210 -23.48 -26.03 48.40
N GLU A 211 -24.44 -26.51 49.18
CA GLU A 211 -24.47 -27.76 49.92
C GLU A 211 -24.39 -28.99 49.01
N ALA A 212 -23.67 -29.99 49.52
CA ALA A 212 -23.61 -31.33 48.95
C ALA A 212 -24.93 -32.08 49.17
N VAL A 213 -25.48 -32.65 48.09
CA VAL A 213 -26.60 -33.60 48.15
C VAL A 213 -26.02 -35.03 48.18
N PRO A 214 -26.49 -35.91 49.09
CA PRO A 214 -25.90 -37.22 49.33
C PRO A 214 -26.35 -38.28 48.32
N ALA A 215 -25.49 -39.30 48.20
CA ALA A 215 -25.67 -40.50 47.42
C ALA A 215 -26.92 -41.31 47.82
N SER A 216 -27.49 -42.02 46.83
CA SER A 216 -28.35 -43.18 47.07
C SER A 216 -27.84 -44.39 46.26
N PRO A 217 -27.96 -45.62 46.80
CA PRO A 217 -27.24 -46.78 46.30
C PRO A 217 -28.13 -47.73 45.46
N GLY A 218 -27.47 -48.50 44.59
CA GLY A 218 -27.92 -49.84 44.22
C GLY A 218 -28.37 -50.01 42.77
N ALA A 219 -27.59 -50.76 42.01
CA ALA A 219 -28.07 -51.88 41.19
C ALA A 219 -26.88 -52.65 40.60
N THR A 220 -26.54 -53.76 41.24
CA THR A 220 -25.80 -54.88 40.65
C THR A 220 -26.62 -55.52 39.53
N ALA A 221 -26.04 -55.67 38.33
CA ALA A 221 -26.44 -56.71 37.38
C ALA A 221 -25.30 -57.04 36.40
N MET A 222 -24.85 -58.29 36.55
CA MET A 222 -24.46 -59.27 35.54
C MET A 222 -23.53 -58.88 34.37
N THR A 223 -22.36 -59.49 34.46
CA THR A 223 -21.42 -59.88 33.41
C THR A 223 -22.07 -60.73 32.31
N GLU A 224 -21.77 -60.41 31.05
CA GLU A 224 -21.73 -61.38 29.94
C GLU A 224 -20.62 -60.94 28.96
N PRO A 225 -19.67 -61.83 28.57
CA PRO A 225 -18.59 -61.46 27.68
C PRO A 225 -18.96 -61.82 26.24
N ASP A 226 -19.03 -60.83 25.35
CA ASP A 226 -19.16 -61.09 23.93
C ASP A 226 -17.93 -60.60 23.17
N LEU A 227 -17.18 -61.58 22.64
CA LEU A 227 -16.03 -61.40 21.77
C LEU A 227 -16.55 -61.19 20.35
N GLY A 228 -16.69 -59.92 19.96
CA GLY A 228 -17.00 -59.52 18.59
C GLY A 228 -15.90 -58.60 18.04
N THR A 229 -15.18 -59.09 17.02
CA THR A 229 -14.14 -58.37 16.28
C THR A 229 -14.64 -57.05 15.71
N THR A 230 -14.09 -55.93 16.20
CA THR A 230 -14.33 -54.58 15.66
C THR A 230 -13.45 -54.30 14.45
N THR A 231 -14.07 -54.23 13.29
CA THR A 231 -13.56 -53.50 12.13
C THR A 231 -13.48 -52.01 12.49
N LYS A 232 -12.29 -51.42 12.34
CA LYS A 232 -12.02 -49.97 12.49
C LYS A 232 -12.89 -49.19 11.51
N ASN A 233 -13.99 -48.63 12.00
CA ASN A 233 -14.80 -47.68 11.26
C ASN A 233 -14.37 -46.27 11.67
N THR A 234 -13.85 -45.50 10.73
CA THR A 234 -13.39 -44.12 10.93
C THR A 234 -14.58 -43.17 11.03
N GLY A 235 -14.79 -42.58 12.21
CA GLY A 235 -14.95 -41.13 12.33
C GLY A 235 -16.34 -40.49 12.19
N ILE A 236 -17.45 -41.24 12.14
CA ILE A 236 -18.78 -40.60 12.24
C ILE A 236 -19.17 -40.51 13.72
N PRO A 237 -19.51 -39.32 14.25
CA PRO A 237 -19.99 -39.18 15.62
C PRO A 237 -21.18 -40.12 15.86
N SER A 238 -21.19 -40.84 16.98
CA SER A 238 -22.38 -41.59 17.36
C SER A 238 -23.56 -40.61 17.47
N THR A 239 -24.75 -41.00 16.98
CA THR A 239 -25.96 -40.15 17.07
C THR A 239 -26.23 -39.68 18.51
N VAL A 240 -25.88 -40.52 19.48
CA VAL A 240 -25.95 -40.25 20.93
C VAL A 240 -25.04 -39.09 21.36
N ASP A 241 -23.86 -38.95 20.77
CA ASP A 241 -22.97 -37.82 21.06
C ASP A 241 -23.47 -36.52 20.44
N ARG A 242 -24.04 -36.57 19.23
CA ARG A 242 -24.67 -35.41 18.59
C ARG A 242 -25.82 -34.87 19.44
N ASP A 243 -26.71 -35.74 19.91
CA ASP A 243 -27.86 -35.34 20.73
C ASP A 243 -27.46 -34.69 22.06
N ARG A 244 -26.32 -35.09 22.63
CA ARG A 244 -25.79 -34.52 23.89
C ARG A 244 -25.05 -33.20 23.71
N LEU A 245 -24.52 -32.94 22.51
CA LEU A 245 -23.72 -31.76 22.16
C LEU A 245 -24.47 -30.80 21.22
N THR A 246 -25.80 -30.77 21.31
CA THR A 246 -26.67 -29.93 20.46
C THR A 246 -26.56 -28.43 20.72
N HIS A 247 -25.94 -28.01 21.83
CA HIS A 247 -25.85 -26.60 22.20
C HIS A 247 -24.39 -26.17 22.35
N TYR A 248 -24.06 -24.97 21.85
CA TYR A 248 -22.70 -24.43 21.84
C TYR A 248 -22.02 -24.45 23.22
N THR A 249 -22.79 -24.27 24.30
CA THR A 249 -22.28 -24.33 25.69
C THR A 249 -21.76 -25.71 26.07
N ALA A 250 -22.36 -26.78 25.56
CA ALA A 250 -21.93 -28.14 25.81
C ALA A 250 -20.61 -28.44 25.05
N ILE A 251 -20.51 -27.97 23.81
CA ILE A 251 -19.28 -28.05 23.01
C ILE A 251 -18.14 -27.27 23.69
N ALA A 252 -18.40 -26.03 24.11
CA ALA A 252 -17.42 -25.19 24.82
C ALA A 252 -16.93 -25.85 26.11
N HIS A 253 -17.84 -26.40 26.92
CA HIS A 253 -17.47 -27.10 28.16
C HIS A 253 -16.64 -28.36 27.86
N GLU A 254 -16.97 -29.11 26.80
CA GLU A 254 -16.19 -30.29 26.43
C GLU A 254 -14.79 -29.90 25.93
N LEU A 255 -14.65 -28.79 25.19
CA LEU A 255 -13.34 -28.24 24.83
C LEU A 255 -12.51 -27.85 26.06
N ASP A 256 -13.11 -27.21 27.08
CA ASP A 256 -12.45 -26.93 28.36
C ASP A 256 -11.94 -28.22 29.04
N ARG A 257 -12.76 -29.29 29.02
CA ARG A 257 -12.39 -30.60 29.59
C ARG A 257 -11.25 -31.26 28.81
N LEU A 258 -11.23 -31.11 27.48
CA LEU A 258 -10.17 -31.63 26.64
C LEU A 258 -8.83 -30.95 26.95
N VAL A 259 -8.81 -29.64 27.20
CA VAL A 259 -7.59 -28.92 27.63
C VAL A 259 -7.05 -29.48 28.96
N ALA A 260 -7.92 -29.79 29.91
CA ALA A 260 -7.53 -30.40 31.17
C ALA A 260 -7.00 -31.84 30.99
N ARG A 261 -7.67 -32.64 30.15
CA ARG A 261 -7.31 -34.04 29.87
C ARG A 261 -6.06 -34.20 29.01
N ALA A 262 -5.72 -33.20 28.19
CA ALA A 262 -4.53 -33.23 27.33
C ALA A 262 -3.23 -33.49 28.11
N SER A 263 -3.19 -33.13 29.40
CA SER A 263 -2.02 -33.37 30.25
C SER A 263 -2.03 -34.72 30.96
N THR A 264 -3.19 -35.34 31.18
CA THR A 264 -3.32 -36.60 31.94
C THR A 264 -3.52 -37.82 31.04
N GLU A 265 -4.31 -37.67 29.97
CA GLU A 265 -4.74 -38.75 29.07
C GLU A 265 -4.70 -38.27 27.60
N PRO A 266 -3.51 -37.95 27.07
CA PRO A 266 -3.40 -37.21 25.82
C PRO A 266 -3.92 -37.97 24.59
N GLN A 267 -3.81 -39.31 24.57
CA GLN A 267 -4.33 -40.13 23.46
C GLN A 267 -5.85 -40.17 23.42
N ALA A 268 -6.50 -40.41 24.57
CA ALA A 268 -7.96 -40.41 24.66
C ALA A 268 -8.54 -39.02 24.40
N ALA A 269 -7.85 -37.97 24.87
CA ALA A 269 -8.23 -36.60 24.58
C ALA A 269 -8.13 -36.27 23.08
N MET A 270 -7.10 -36.76 22.38
CA MET A 270 -6.94 -36.60 20.93
C MET A 270 -8.11 -37.23 20.14
N GLU A 271 -8.50 -38.46 20.49
CA GLU A 271 -9.61 -39.15 19.81
C GLU A 271 -10.94 -38.41 20.02
N ARG A 272 -11.21 -37.98 21.26
CA ARG A 272 -12.42 -37.20 21.57
C ARG A 272 -12.41 -35.83 20.91
N PHE A 273 -11.23 -35.19 20.82
CA PHE A 273 -11.08 -33.90 20.15
C PHE A 273 -11.54 -33.92 18.71
N GLY A 274 -11.22 -34.96 17.93
CA GLY A 274 -11.69 -35.05 16.54
C GLY A 274 -13.22 -34.97 16.39
N THR A 275 -13.96 -35.56 17.34
CA THR A 275 -15.44 -35.51 17.34
C THR A 275 -15.96 -34.13 17.76
N VAL A 276 -15.39 -33.56 18.84
CA VAL A 276 -15.82 -32.28 19.39
C VAL A 276 -15.44 -31.12 18.47
N TYR A 277 -14.28 -31.18 17.85
CA TYR A 277 -13.80 -30.18 16.89
C TYR A 277 -14.66 -30.14 15.63
N ALA A 278 -15.03 -31.30 15.07
CA ALA A 278 -15.95 -31.34 13.93
C ALA A 278 -17.29 -30.68 14.26
N LEU A 279 -17.88 -30.98 15.43
CA LEU A 279 -19.11 -30.32 15.89
C LEU A 279 -18.92 -28.82 16.15
N PHE A 280 -17.77 -28.42 16.69
CA PHE A 280 -17.44 -27.01 16.85
C PHE A 280 -17.41 -26.28 15.50
N VAL A 281 -16.79 -26.88 14.48
CA VAL A 281 -16.72 -26.30 13.13
C VAL A 281 -18.08 -26.31 12.43
N ASP A 282 -18.92 -27.33 12.64
CA ASP A 282 -20.27 -27.35 12.07
C ASP A 282 -21.20 -26.29 12.72
N GLU A 283 -21.04 -26.02 14.02
CA GLU A 283 -21.97 -25.18 14.81
C GLU A 283 -21.39 -23.81 15.21
N TRP A 284 -20.25 -23.40 14.65
CA TRP A 284 -19.54 -22.21 15.15
C TRP A 284 -20.35 -20.92 15.04
N THR A 285 -21.24 -20.78 14.04
CA THR A 285 -22.12 -19.62 13.87
C THR A 285 -23.24 -19.54 14.92
N ALA A 286 -23.42 -20.57 15.75
CA ALA A 286 -24.30 -20.54 16.91
C ALA A 286 -23.59 -20.02 18.18
N PHE A 287 -22.26 -19.84 18.18
CA PHE A 287 -21.52 -19.40 19.35
C PHE A 287 -21.59 -17.88 19.52
N PRO A 288 -22.02 -17.34 20.67
CA PRO A 288 -21.77 -15.93 20.96
C PRO A 288 -20.28 -15.59 20.80
N LEU A 289 -19.94 -14.40 20.31
CA LEU A 289 -18.56 -14.05 19.93
C LEU A 289 -17.53 -14.30 21.06
N ASP A 290 -17.89 -14.00 22.31
CA ASP A 290 -17.05 -14.27 23.49
C ASP A 290 -16.80 -15.77 23.71
N ALA A 291 -17.83 -16.59 23.46
CA ALA A 291 -17.74 -18.05 23.59
C ALA A 291 -16.92 -18.65 22.43
N LEU A 292 -17.08 -18.11 21.22
CA LEU A 292 -16.27 -18.48 20.04
C LEU A 292 -14.79 -18.20 20.32
N GLN A 293 -14.47 -16.99 20.77
CA GLN A 293 -13.10 -16.61 21.09
C GLN A 293 -12.48 -17.52 22.16
N ARG A 294 -13.23 -17.83 23.22
CA ARG A 294 -12.78 -18.76 24.27
C ARG A 294 -12.56 -20.16 23.73
N ALA A 295 -13.50 -20.69 22.95
CA ALA A 295 -13.40 -22.01 22.35
C ALA A 295 -12.16 -22.15 21.46
N THR A 296 -11.86 -21.14 20.62
CA THR A 296 -10.66 -21.16 19.79
C THR A 296 -9.36 -21.07 20.61
N VAL A 297 -9.33 -20.25 21.68
CA VAL A 297 -8.17 -20.21 22.59
C VAL A 297 -7.97 -21.57 23.27
N ASN A 298 -9.04 -22.24 23.68
CA ASN A 298 -8.98 -23.59 24.25
C ASN A 298 -8.48 -24.61 23.23
N ILE A 299 -8.87 -24.51 21.95
CA ILE A 299 -8.36 -25.38 20.89
C ILE A 299 -6.86 -25.16 20.70
N ALA A 300 -6.40 -23.90 20.64
CA ALA A 300 -4.98 -23.57 20.54
C ALA A 300 -4.19 -24.10 21.76
N GLU A 301 -4.72 -23.91 22.97
CA GLU A 301 -4.12 -24.41 24.21
C GLU A 301 -4.06 -25.95 24.24
N PHE A 302 -5.12 -26.61 23.78
CA PHE A 302 -5.19 -28.07 23.67
C PHE A 302 -4.07 -28.60 22.77
N ILE A 303 -3.86 -28.00 21.60
CA ILE A 303 -2.79 -28.38 20.66
C ILE A 303 -1.40 -28.21 21.31
N VAL A 304 -1.17 -27.08 21.97
CA VAL A 304 0.10 -26.81 22.68
C VAL A 304 0.34 -27.83 23.81
N ARG A 305 -0.70 -28.19 24.57
CA ARG A 305 -0.59 -29.17 25.66
C ARG A 305 -0.34 -30.59 25.16
N LEU A 306 -0.96 -30.99 24.05
CA LEU A 306 -0.71 -32.29 23.43
C LEU A 306 0.74 -32.42 22.95
N GLU A 307 1.27 -31.35 22.35
CA GLU A 307 2.67 -31.30 21.93
C GLU A 307 3.62 -31.38 23.13
N ALA A 308 3.32 -30.66 24.22
CA ALA A 308 4.09 -30.74 25.46
C ALA A 308 4.03 -32.14 26.11
N ALA A 309 2.94 -32.89 25.90
CA ALA A 309 2.79 -34.27 26.33
C ALA A 309 3.48 -35.30 25.40
N GLY A 310 4.13 -34.84 24.33
CA GLY A 310 4.87 -35.70 23.40
C GLY A 310 3.99 -36.46 22.40
N VAL A 311 2.73 -36.04 22.20
CA VAL A 311 1.89 -36.63 21.15
C VAL A 311 2.25 -36.01 19.81
N GLU A 312 2.41 -36.86 18.78
CA GLU A 312 2.65 -36.44 17.40
C GLU A 312 1.51 -35.56 16.88
N THR A 313 1.74 -34.26 16.84
CA THR A 313 0.81 -33.23 16.34
C THR A 313 0.51 -33.39 14.85
N GLN A 314 1.33 -34.15 14.09
CA GLN A 314 1.04 -34.49 12.69
C GLN A 314 -0.32 -35.18 12.52
N ARG A 315 -0.84 -35.86 13.55
CA ARG A 315 -2.18 -36.46 13.54
C ARG A 315 -3.32 -35.45 13.64
N LEU A 316 -3.05 -34.22 14.10
CA LEU A 316 -4.04 -33.13 14.16
C LEU A 316 -4.26 -32.50 12.78
N THR A 317 -3.23 -32.41 11.95
CA THR A 317 -3.32 -31.78 10.62
C THR A 317 -4.48 -32.35 9.77
N PRO A 318 -4.65 -33.67 9.61
CA PRO A 318 -5.79 -34.22 8.87
C PRO A 318 -7.13 -33.97 9.57
N LEU A 319 -7.18 -33.89 10.91
CA LEU A 319 -8.40 -33.59 11.66
C LEU A 319 -8.84 -32.14 11.46
N LEU A 320 -7.90 -31.19 11.49
CA LEU A 320 -8.15 -29.78 11.20
C LEU A 320 -8.55 -29.58 9.73
N ALA A 321 -7.92 -30.33 8.82
CA ALA A 321 -8.19 -30.29 7.38
C ALA A 321 -9.54 -30.90 6.98
N ALA A 322 -10.00 -31.94 7.67
CA ALA A 322 -11.23 -32.66 7.31
C ALA A 322 -12.50 -31.89 7.65
N ALA A 323 -12.38 -30.77 8.37
CA ALA A 323 -13.52 -30.07 8.94
C ALA A 323 -14.35 -29.24 7.94
N GLY A 324 -13.94 -29.11 6.66
CA GLY A 324 -14.84 -28.56 5.64
C GLY A 324 -14.18 -28.06 4.37
N THR A 325 -14.99 -28.01 3.31
CA THR A 325 -14.75 -27.28 2.05
C THR A 325 -15.75 -26.13 1.86
N GLU A 326 -16.69 -25.97 2.79
CA GLU A 326 -17.64 -24.85 2.82
C GLU A 326 -16.94 -23.60 3.36
N PRO A 327 -17.26 -22.40 2.86
CA PRO A 327 -16.50 -21.18 3.15
C PRO A 327 -16.55 -20.78 4.62
N ASP A 328 -17.69 -20.96 5.28
CA ASP A 328 -17.84 -20.71 6.71
C ASP A 328 -16.92 -21.60 7.55
N ARG A 329 -16.76 -22.87 7.15
CA ARG A 329 -15.85 -23.83 7.81
C ARG A 329 -14.39 -23.49 7.56
N GLU A 330 -14.04 -23.13 6.32
CA GLU A 330 -12.69 -22.68 5.97
C GLU A 330 -12.29 -21.45 6.78
N MET A 331 -13.20 -20.49 6.93
CA MET A 331 -13.01 -19.28 7.74
C MET A 331 -12.68 -19.60 9.20
N ILE A 332 -13.48 -20.45 9.87
CA ILE A 332 -13.23 -20.77 11.28
C ILE A 332 -11.97 -21.64 11.45
N VAL A 333 -11.72 -22.60 10.56
CA VAL A 333 -10.51 -23.45 10.60
C VAL A 333 -9.25 -22.60 10.46
N ALA A 334 -9.20 -21.70 9.49
CA ALA A 334 -8.05 -20.82 9.31
C ALA A 334 -7.92 -19.82 10.48
N GLY A 335 -9.02 -19.33 11.06
CA GLY A 335 -9.01 -18.52 12.28
C GLY A 335 -8.42 -19.26 13.49
N VAL A 336 -8.77 -20.53 13.67
CA VAL A 336 -8.20 -21.42 14.69
C VAL A 336 -6.70 -21.63 14.46
N ILE A 337 -6.30 -21.86 13.21
CA ILE A 337 -4.89 -22.04 12.85
C ILE A 337 -4.08 -20.78 13.15
N ASP A 338 -4.59 -19.58 12.83
CA ASP A 338 -3.89 -18.32 13.08
C ASP A 338 -3.66 -18.06 14.58
N VAL A 339 -4.68 -18.29 15.41
CA VAL A 339 -4.54 -18.17 16.87
C VAL A 339 -3.57 -19.21 17.43
N THR A 340 -3.59 -20.43 16.88
CA THR A 340 -2.63 -21.49 17.26
C THR A 340 -1.21 -21.08 16.88
N LEU A 341 -0.97 -20.63 15.63
CA LEU A 341 0.33 -20.17 15.15
C LEU A 341 0.89 -18.97 15.92
N ALA A 342 0.03 -18.12 16.50
CA ALA A 342 0.43 -17.02 17.35
C ALA A 342 1.01 -17.47 18.72
N SER A 343 0.81 -18.74 19.10
CA SER A 343 1.31 -19.31 20.36
C SER A 343 2.82 -19.56 20.30
N PRO A 344 3.63 -18.95 21.19
CA PRO A 344 5.09 -19.05 21.13
C PRO A 344 5.64 -20.42 21.54
N GLN A 345 4.79 -21.29 22.10
CA GLN A 345 5.18 -22.58 22.68
C GLN A 345 5.19 -23.73 21.65
N LEU A 346 4.68 -23.52 20.44
CA LEU A 346 4.64 -24.56 19.42
C LEU A 346 6.04 -24.95 18.91
N SER A 347 6.28 -26.22 18.59
CA SER A 347 7.51 -26.60 17.91
C SER A 347 7.60 -26.04 16.49
N THR A 348 8.80 -26.01 15.93
CA THR A 348 9.03 -25.57 14.55
C THR A 348 8.33 -26.46 13.52
N GLU A 349 8.20 -27.75 13.80
CA GLU A 349 7.58 -28.72 12.89
C GLU A 349 6.05 -28.57 12.86
N THR A 350 5.42 -28.44 14.03
CA THR A 350 3.98 -28.16 14.13
C THR A 350 3.64 -26.83 13.47
N ARG A 351 4.46 -25.79 13.68
CA ARG A 351 4.28 -24.50 12.99
C ARG A 351 4.39 -24.63 11.48
N ALA A 352 5.35 -25.40 10.97
CA ALA A 352 5.50 -25.61 9.53
C ALA A 352 4.27 -26.35 8.96
N SER A 353 3.78 -27.38 9.65
CA SER A 353 2.59 -28.14 9.23
C SER A 353 1.33 -27.30 9.23
N LEU A 354 1.11 -26.49 10.27
CA LEU A 354 -0.02 -25.57 10.37
C LEU A 354 0.05 -24.45 9.33
N ARG A 355 1.25 -23.96 8.99
CA ARG A 355 1.43 -22.99 7.89
C ARG A 355 1.10 -23.59 6.53
N MET A 356 1.57 -24.80 6.24
CA MET A 356 1.20 -25.48 4.99
C MET A 356 -0.31 -25.69 4.88
N LEU A 357 -0.97 -26.04 6.00
CA LEU A 357 -2.43 -26.15 6.03
C LEU A 357 -3.10 -24.79 5.82
N ARG A 358 -2.59 -23.73 6.45
CA ARG A 358 -3.10 -22.36 6.30
C ARG A 358 -2.97 -21.84 4.86
N GLU A 359 -1.81 -22.06 4.24
CA GLU A 359 -1.50 -21.70 2.84
C GLU A 359 -2.42 -22.43 1.85
N ARG A 360 -2.82 -23.66 2.19
CA ARG A 360 -3.77 -24.42 1.38
C ARG A 360 -5.19 -23.87 1.46
N ILE A 361 -5.61 -23.36 2.61
CA ILE A 361 -6.93 -22.72 2.78
C ILE A 361 -6.93 -21.32 2.13
N SER A 362 -5.80 -20.62 2.19
CA SER A 362 -5.70 -19.24 1.72
C SER A 362 -4.26 -18.94 1.37
N SER A 363 -4.00 -18.61 0.10
CA SER A 363 -2.65 -18.34 -0.40
C SER A 363 -2.05 -17.02 0.12
N SER A 364 -2.83 -16.18 0.81
CA SER A 364 -2.35 -14.92 1.38
C SER A 364 -1.39 -15.12 2.56
N GLU A 365 -0.25 -14.43 2.54
CA GLU A 365 0.69 -14.26 3.68
C GLU A 365 0.10 -13.33 4.76
N THR A 366 -1.09 -13.64 5.29
CA THR A 366 -1.62 -12.88 6.42
C THR A 366 -0.80 -13.17 7.69
N ILE A 367 -0.37 -12.12 8.38
CA ILE A 367 0.34 -12.26 9.66
C ILE A 367 -0.62 -12.90 10.69
N PRO A 368 -0.25 -14.04 11.32
CA PRO A 368 -1.08 -14.69 12.33
C PRO A 368 -1.44 -13.72 13.46
N ARG A 369 -2.73 -13.61 13.78
CA ARG A 369 -3.26 -12.72 14.83
C ARG A 369 -3.64 -13.52 16.08
N GLN A 370 -3.52 -12.90 17.25
CA GLN A 370 -3.91 -13.52 18.53
C GLN A 370 -5.42 -13.56 18.76
N GLN A 371 -6.20 -12.82 17.98
CA GLN A 371 -7.66 -12.74 18.11
C GLN A 371 -8.33 -13.44 16.93
N VAL A 372 -9.33 -14.26 17.22
CA VAL A 372 -10.04 -15.09 16.22
C VAL A 372 -10.79 -14.23 15.21
N ARG A 373 -11.54 -13.23 15.70
CA ARG A 373 -12.42 -12.39 14.87
C ARG A 373 -11.65 -11.65 13.77
N PRO A 374 -10.56 -10.90 14.06
CA PRO A 374 -9.76 -10.27 13.01
C PRO A 374 -9.11 -11.26 12.04
N SER A 375 -8.90 -12.53 12.43
CA SER A 375 -8.41 -13.57 11.52
C SER A 375 -9.53 -14.04 10.59
N ILE A 376 -10.70 -14.41 11.15
CA ILE A 376 -11.88 -14.83 10.39
C ILE A 376 -12.24 -13.78 9.33
N ILE A 377 -12.24 -12.50 9.71
CA ILE A 377 -12.57 -11.39 8.81
C ILE A 377 -11.56 -11.23 7.68
N ALA A 378 -10.25 -11.37 7.98
CA ALA A 378 -9.22 -11.36 6.96
C ALA A 378 -9.33 -12.55 5.99
N ILE A 379 -9.75 -13.71 6.49
CA ILE A 379 -9.97 -14.92 5.66
C ILE A 379 -11.24 -14.77 4.82
N ALA A 380 -12.33 -14.25 5.39
CA ALA A 380 -13.59 -13.99 4.69
C ALA A 380 -13.34 -13.16 3.44
N ARG A 381 -12.60 -12.06 3.62
CA ARG A 381 -12.14 -11.19 2.54
C ARG A 381 -11.40 -11.98 1.47
N HIS A 382 -10.41 -12.76 1.87
CA HIS A 382 -9.59 -13.51 0.91
C HIS A 382 -10.39 -14.56 0.14
N LEU A 383 -11.26 -15.33 0.80
CA LEU A 383 -12.11 -16.32 0.13
C LEU A 383 -13.04 -15.68 -0.88
N ALA A 384 -13.66 -14.54 -0.55
CA ALA A 384 -14.51 -13.80 -1.49
C ALA A 384 -13.74 -13.30 -2.72
N LEU A 385 -12.46 -12.94 -2.56
CA LEU A 385 -11.61 -12.51 -3.68
C LEU A 385 -11.13 -13.68 -4.55
N GLN A 386 -11.08 -14.90 -4.02
CA GLN A 386 -10.57 -16.09 -4.72
C GLN A 386 -11.66 -16.94 -5.35
N HIS A 387 -12.90 -16.82 -4.88
CA HIS A 387 -13.99 -17.62 -5.40
C HIS A 387 -14.45 -17.09 -6.76
N GLU A 388 -14.20 -17.86 -7.81
CA GLU A 388 -14.52 -17.52 -9.19
C GLU A 388 -15.96 -17.89 -9.57
N ASP A 389 -16.59 -18.82 -8.85
CA ASP A 389 -17.94 -19.31 -9.16
C ASP A 389 -19.04 -18.40 -8.56
N ASP A 390 -20.19 -18.35 -9.24
CA ASP A 390 -21.39 -17.63 -8.80
C ASP A 390 -22.37 -18.53 -8.02
N ASP A 391 -21.87 -19.54 -7.29
CA ASP A 391 -22.71 -20.50 -6.56
C ASP A 391 -23.49 -19.84 -5.40
N PRO A 392 -24.84 -19.76 -5.48
CA PRO A 392 -25.64 -19.10 -4.45
C PRO A 392 -25.55 -19.77 -3.07
N GLU A 393 -25.35 -21.09 -3.00
CA GLU A 393 -25.25 -21.81 -1.72
C GLU A 393 -23.94 -21.47 -1.00
N TRP A 394 -22.83 -21.40 -1.75
CA TRP A 394 -21.54 -20.97 -1.24
C TRP A 394 -21.61 -19.54 -0.68
N TRP A 395 -22.16 -18.60 -1.45
CA TRP A 395 -22.29 -17.20 -1.03
C TRP A 395 -23.23 -17.01 0.16
N ALA A 396 -24.29 -17.83 0.28
CA ALA A 396 -25.17 -17.82 1.44
C ALA A 396 -24.43 -18.28 2.71
N SER A 397 -23.64 -19.35 2.63
CA SER A 397 -22.80 -19.82 3.74
C SER A 397 -21.75 -18.78 4.13
N TRP A 398 -21.05 -18.20 3.15
CA TRP A 398 -20.08 -17.12 3.39
C TRP A 398 -20.74 -15.90 4.05
N LEU A 399 -21.92 -15.49 3.60
CA LEU A 399 -22.65 -14.37 4.17
C LEU A 399 -23.10 -14.63 5.62
N GLN A 400 -23.53 -15.86 5.93
CA GLN A 400 -23.85 -16.26 7.31
C GLN A 400 -22.62 -16.17 8.21
N ALA A 401 -21.47 -16.65 7.73
CA ALA A 401 -20.20 -16.58 8.44
C ALA A 401 -19.77 -15.13 8.72
N VAL A 402 -19.86 -14.25 7.72
CA VAL A 402 -19.53 -12.83 7.83
C VAL A 402 -20.45 -12.13 8.83
N ASN A 403 -21.78 -12.34 8.72
CA ASN A 403 -22.75 -11.78 9.66
C ASN A 403 -22.44 -12.16 11.10
N HIS A 404 -22.05 -13.41 11.32
CA HIS A 404 -21.69 -13.89 12.63
C HIS A 404 -20.37 -13.29 13.15
N ALA A 405 -19.33 -13.27 12.30
CA ALA A 405 -18.00 -12.82 12.67
C ALA A 405 -17.92 -11.32 12.95
N SER A 406 -18.67 -10.49 12.20
CA SER A 406 -18.74 -9.04 12.40
C SER A 406 -19.57 -8.64 13.63
N GLY A 407 -20.43 -9.52 14.14
CA GLY A 407 -21.25 -9.25 15.32
C GLY A 407 -22.15 -8.03 15.14
N THR A 408 -22.05 -7.04 16.04
CA THR A 408 -22.83 -5.78 15.95
C THR A 408 -22.13 -4.68 15.16
N GLU A 409 -20.92 -4.91 14.66
CA GLU A 409 -20.14 -3.90 13.94
C GLU A 409 -20.52 -3.86 12.46
N GLN A 410 -21.61 -3.15 12.19
CA GLN A 410 -22.21 -3.00 10.86
C GLN A 410 -21.21 -2.56 9.79
N HIS A 411 -20.35 -1.59 10.10
CA HIS A 411 -19.38 -1.04 9.14
C HIS A 411 -18.33 -2.07 8.68
N GLU A 412 -17.84 -2.92 9.58
CA GLU A 412 -16.87 -3.96 9.20
C GLU A 412 -17.52 -5.04 8.33
N ARG A 413 -18.79 -5.37 8.62
CA ARG A 413 -19.59 -6.24 7.74
C ARG A 413 -19.75 -5.64 6.36
N ASP A 414 -20.24 -4.41 6.28
CA ASP A 414 -20.58 -3.81 5.00
C ASP A 414 -19.33 -3.58 4.14
N SER A 415 -18.18 -3.27 4.76
CA SER A 415 -16.88 -3.24 4.09
C SER A 415 -16.51 -4.57 3.42
N LEU A 416 -16.73 -5.71 4.09
CA LEU A 416 -16.47 -7.04 3.49
C LEU A 416 -17.41 -7.34 2.33
N LEU A 417 -18.68 -6.95 2.45
CA LEU A 417 -19.67 -7.16 1.39
C LEU A 417 -19.36 -6.31 0.16
N ILE A 418 -18.95 -5.04 0.36
CA ILE A 418 -18.49 -4.14 -0.69
C ILE A 418 -17.26 -4.73 -1.41
N GLU A 419 -16.26 -5.21 -0.67
CA GLU A 419 -15.06 -5.82 -1.25
C GLU A 419 -15.39 -7.07 -2.07
N ALA A 420 -16.28 -7.94 -1.56
CA ALA A 420 -16.74 -9.12 -2.28
C ALA A 420 -17.47 -8.75 -3.58
N LEU A 421 -18.41 -7.80 -3.51
CA LEU A 421 -19.12 -7.31 -4.70
C LEU A 421 -18.17 -6.68 -5.71
N SER A 422 -17.21 -5.86 -5.27
CA SER A 422 -16.23 -5.19 -6.14
C SER A 422 -15.42 -6.21 -6.93
N ALA A 423 -14.90 -7.24 -6.26
CA ALA A 423 -14.11 -8.28 -6.92
C ALA A 423 -14.93 -9.07 -7.95
N ARG A 424 -16.19 -9.40 -7.63
CA ARG A 424 -17.08 -10.07 -8.58
C ARG A 424 -17.50 -9.17 -9.74
N LEU A 425 -17.66 -7.86 -9.52
CA LEU A 425 -17.96 -6.92 -10.61
C LEU A 425 -16.83 -6.79 -11.63
N GLN A 426 -15.58 -7.00 -11.23
CA GLN A 426 -14.40 -6.94 -12.10
C GLN A 426 -14.18 -8.21 -12.94
N ASP A 427 -14.92 -9.28 -12.67
CA ASP A 427 -14.88 -10.50 -13.46
C ASP A 427 -15.45 -10.25 -14.87
N GLN A 428 -14.67 -10.63 -15.89
CA GLN A 428 -15.01 -10.38 -17.30
C GLN A 428 -15.98 -11.42 -17.88
N ASP A 429 -16.24 -12.50 -17.15
CA ASP A 429 -17.18 -13.52 -17.59
C ASP A 429 -18.61 -12.97 -17.70
N ASN A 430 -19.33 -13.44 -18.71
CA ASN A 430 -20.74 -13.09 -18.88
C ASN A 430 -21.54 -13.69 -17.72
N PRO A 431 -22.18 -12.88 -16.88
CA PRO A 431 -22.89 -13.39 -15.72
C PRO A 431 -24.10 -14.23 -16.14
N ASP A 432 -24.33 -15.28 -15.36
CA ASP A 432 -25.47 -16.17 -15.51
C ASP A 432 -26.60 -15.80 -14.53
N ALA A 433 -27.65 -16.63 -14.47
CA ALA A 433 -28.76 -16.40 -13.55
C ALA A 433 -28.40 -16.59 -12.07
N GLN A 434 -27.30 -17.29 -11.77
CA GLN A 434 -26.84 -17.53 -10.40
C GLN A 434 -26.25 -16.24 -9.82
N TRP A 435 -25.49 -15.48 -10.63
CA TRP A 435 -24.99 -14.16 -10.23
C TRP A 435 -26.10 -13.22 -9.72
N LEU A 436 -27.28 -13.22 -10.35
CA LEU A 436 -28.39 -12.36 -9.88
C LEU A 436 -28.82 -12.70 -8.45
N GLN A 437 -28.82 -14.00 -8.11
CA GLN A 437 -29.20 -14.47 -6.78
C GLN A 437 -28.14 -14.12 -5.73
N VAL A 438 -26.86 -14.25 -6.10
CA VAL A 438 -25.72 -13.84 -5.29
C VAL A 438 -25.78 -12.33 -5.05
N ALA A 439 -25.86 -11.53 -6.12
CA ALA A 439 -25.95 -10.07 -6.06
C ALA A 439 -27.15 -9.63 -5.21
N SER A 440 -28.32 -10.24 -5.40
CA SER A 440 -29.52 -9.94 -4.59
C SER A 440 -29.33 -10.23 -3.10
N SER A 441 -28.63 -11.32 -2.76
CA SER A 441 -28.38 -11.70 -1.38
C SER A 441 -27.38 -10.74 -0.70
N LEU A 442 -26.31 -10.39 -1.41
CA LEU A 442 -25.31 -9.43 -0.93
C LEU A 442 -25.88 -8.01 -0.80
N VAL A 443 -26.61 -7.54 -1.81
CA VAL A 443 -27.30 -6.24 -1.81
C VAL A 443 -28.31 -6.13 -0.68
N ARG A 444 -29.06 -7.20 -0.37
CA ARG A 444 -30.01 -7.21 0.75
C ARG A 444 -29.31 -7.12 2.12
N ALA A 445 -28.09 -7.65 2.23
CA ALA A 445 -27.33 -7.62 3.46
C ALA A 445 -26.65 -6.25 3.72
N LEU A 446 -26.44 -5.46 2.67
CA LEU A 446 -25.92 -4.10 2.75
C LEU A 446 -26.93 -3.10 3.31
N GLY A 447 -26.44 -2.18 4.14
CA GLY A 447 -27.25 -1.09 4.70
C GLY A 447 -27.32 0.12 3.78
N TRP A 448 -28.31 0.20 2.88
CA TRP A 448 -28.48 1.32 1.93
C TRP A 448 -29.05 2.62 2.54
N GLN A 449 -28.60 2.98 3.75
CA GLN A 449 -29.08 4.17 4.47
C GLN A 449 -28.56 5.47 3.84
N SER A 450 -29.19 6.60 4.14
CA SER A 450 -28.72 7.90 3.66
C SER A 450 -27.31 8.19 4.21
N GLY A 451 -26.38 8.57 3.32
CA GLY A 451 -24.99 8.86 3.67
C GLY A 451 -24.13 7.63 3.97
N SER A 452 -24.61 6.42 3.66
CA SER A 452 -23.87 5.18 3.88
C SER A 452 -22.82 4.93 2.78
N ASP A 453 -21.71 4.25 3.12
CA ASP A 453 -20.56 4.07 2.23
C ASP A 453 -20.90 3.23 0.98
N GLU A 454 -21.93 2.39 1.06
CA GLU A 454 -22.41 1.52 -0.01
C GLU A 454 -22.95 2.32 -1.20
N ARG A 455 -23.62 3.45 -0.95
CA ARG A 455 -24.14 4.33 -2.00
C ARG A 455 -23.00 4.96 -2.79
N TYR A 456 -22.00 5.49 -2.09
CA TYR A 456 -20.81 6.09 -2.70
C TYR A 456 -19.98 5.05 -3.47
N TRP A 457 -19.84 3.84 -2.89
CA TRP A 457 -19.20 2.73 -3.55
C TRP A 457 -19.88 2.38 -4.87
N LEU A 458 -21.21 2.25 -4.91
CA LEU A 458 -21.92 1.91 -6.14
C LEU A 458 -21.72 2.99 -7.21
N LEU A 459 -21.78 4.27 -6.84
CA LEU A 459 -21.52 5.37 -7.78
C LEU A 459 -20.14 5.21 -8.43
N ALA A 460 -19.11 4.92 -7.63
CA ALA A 460 -17.77 4.68 -8.15
C ALA A 460 -17.68 3.51 -9.16
N GLN A 461 -18.56 2.50 -9.07
CA GLN A 461 -18.54 1.36 -9.99
C GLN A 461 -19.00 1.72 -11.42
N PHE A 462 -19.78 2.80 -11.60
CA PHE A 462 -20.23 3.20 -12.94
C PHE A 462 -19.07 3.73 -13.80
N GLY A 463 -18.14 4.46 -13.19
CA GLY A 463 -16.95 5.01 -13.84
C GLY A 463 -15.76 4.05 -13.95
N ASP A 464 -15.83 2.86 -13.31
CA ASP A 464 -14.75 1.89 -13.37
C ASP A 464 -14.79 1.08 -14.68
N ALA A 465 -13.74 1.24 -15.50
CA ALA A 465 -13.57 0.54 -16.76
C ALA A 465 -13.28 -0.96 -16.59
N GLN A 466 -12.80 -1.39 -15.43
CA GLN A 466 -12.57 -2.80 -15.11
C GLN A 466 -13.86 -3.53 -14.74
N VAL A 467 -14.90 -2.81 -14.33
CA VAL A 467 -16.20 -3.39 -13.99
C VAL A 467 -16.91 -3.87 -15.26
N SER A 468 -17.37 -5.12 -15.26
CA SER A 468 -18.17 -5.71 -16.34
C SER A 468 -19.55 -5.05 -16.43
N THR A 469 -19.93 -4.58 -17.63
CA THR A 469 -21.24 -3.93 -17.87
C THR A 469 -22.38 -4.87 -17.53
N ALA A 470 -22.26 -6.14 -17.94
CA ALA A 470 -23.30 -7.12 -17.73
C ALA A 470 -23.50 -7.43 -16.23
N ARG A 471 -22.41 -7.52 -15.45
CA ARG A 471 -22.50 -7.75 -14.01
C ARG A 471 -23.06 -6.53 -13.27
N LEU A 472 -22.66 -5.32 -13.66
CA LEU A 472 -23.20 -4.07 -13.13
C LEU A 472 -24.69 -3.90 -13.44
N ALA A 473 -25.14 -4.31 -14.64
CA ALA A 473 -26.55 -4.38 -14.99
C ALA A 473 -27.34 -5.29 -14.05
N MET A 474 -26.82 -6.48 -13.76
CA MET A 474 -27.47 -7.40 -12.83
C MET A 474 -27.42 -6.93 -11.37
N LEU A 475 -26.38 -6.20 -10.98
CA LEU A 475 -26.30 -5.56 -9.65
C LEU A 475 -27.36 -4.46 -9.50
N THR A 476 -27.52 -3.59 -10.51
CA THR A 476 -28.56 -2.55 -10.49
C THR A 476 -29.97 -3.17 -10.54
N GLU A 477 -30.16 -4.27 -11.27
CA GLU A 477 -31.40 -5.07 -11.23
C GLU A 477 -31.66 -5.68 -9.83
N ALA A 478 -30.62 -6.22 -9.18
CA ALA A 478 -30.69 -6.73 -7.82
C ALA A 478 -31.02 -5.63 -6.80
N LEU A 479 -30.47 -4.43 -6.97
CA LEU A 479 -30.74 -3.26 -6.14
C LEU A 479 -32.20 -2.83 -6.23
N VAL A 480 -32.74 -2.71 -7.44
CA VAL A 480 -34.15 -2.36 -7.67
C VAL A 480 -35.10 -3.42 -7.12
N SER A 481 -34.76 -4.70 -7.26
CA SER A 481 -35.67 -5.80 -6.91
C SER A 481 -35.61 -6.22 -5.44
N SER A 482 -34.44 -6.12 -4.80
CA SER A 482 -34.17 -6.72 -3.48
C SER A 482 -33.76 -5.72 -2.40
N SER A 483 -33.41 -4.49 -2.74
CA SER A 483 -33.01 -3.49 -1.75
C SER A 483 -34.17 -2.62 -1.28
N ALA A 484 -34.03 -2.08 -0.08
CA ALA A 484 -34.88 -1.01 0.43
C ALA A 484 -34.21 0.37 0.24
N ALA A 485 -33.33 0.51 -0.77
CA ALA A 485 -32.63 1.76 -1.04
C ALA A 485 -33.63 2.86 -1.41
N GLU A 486 -33.66 3.91 -0.60
CA GLU A 486 -34.54 5.06 -0.82
C GLU A 486 -34.21 5.75 -2.15
N GLY A 487 -35.25 6.16 -2.90
CA GLY A 487 -35.12 6.89 -4.16
C GLY A 487 -34.82 6.03 -5.40
N VAL A 488 -34.49 4.74 -5.24
CA VAL A 488 -34.20 3.84 -6.36
C VAL A 488 -35.50 3.33 -6.99
N ASP A 489 -35.65 3.48 -8.31
CA ASP A 489 -36.85 3.07 -9.05
C ASP A 489 -36.58 2.02 -10.14
N ALA A 490 -37.64 1.47 -10.72
CA ALA A 490 -37.56 0.41 -11.75
C ALA A 490 -36.89 0.84 -13.07
N ARG A 491 -36.64 2.14 -13.28
CA ARG A 491 -35.95 2.68 -14.46
C ARG A 491 -34.45 2.75 -14.23
N MET A 492 -33.98 2.61 -13.00
CA MET A 492 -32.58 2.70 -12.62
C MET A 492 -31.83 1.37 -12.80
N VAL A 493 -32.12 0.65 -13.88
CA VAL A 493 -31.48 -0.62 -14.26
C VAL A 493 -30.63 -0.38 -15.51
N LEU A 494 -29.34 -0.71 -15.42
CA LEU A 494 -28.43 -0.58 -16.56
C LEU A 494 -28.75 -1.64 -17.63
N ALA A 495 -28.67 -1.28 -18.90
CA ALA A 495 -28.72 -2.28 -19.98
C ALA A 495 -27.46 -3.15 -19.98
N ARG A 496 -27.58 -4.45 -20.30
CA ARG A 496 -26.44 -5.40 -20.27
C ARG A 496 -25.33 -5.06 -21.26
N ASP A 497 -25.69 -4.38 -22.35
CA ASP A 497 -24.80 -3.90 -23.42
C ASP A 497 -24.55 -2.39 -23.32
N ALA A 498 -24.82 -1.78 -22.16
CA ALA A 498 -24.63 -0.35 -21.96
C ALA A 498 -23.20 0.10 -22.23
N ASN A 499 -23.06 1.20 -22.97
CA ASN A 499 -21.78 1.88 -23.14
C ASN A 499 -21.47 2.81 -21.95
N ILE A 500 -20.28 3.40 -21.94
CA ILE A 500 -19.81 4.30 -20.88
C ILE A 500 -20.75 5.51 -20.70
N SER A 501 -21.31 6.05 -21.78
CA SER A 501 -22.25 7.18 -21.70
C SER A 501 -23.56 6.79 -20.99
N GLN A 502 -24.07 5.59 -21.23
CA GLN A 502 -25.26 5.08 -20.54
C GLN A 502 -24.98 4.76 -19.07
N ARG A 503 -23.77 4.28 -18.73
CA ARG A 503 -23.33 4.15 -17.34
C ARG A 503 -23.33 5.50 -16.64
N GLN A 504 -22.75 6.54 -17.26
CA GLN A 504 -22.74 7.89 -16.70
C GLN A 504 -24.15 8.43 -16.49
N GLN A 505 -25.04 8.28 -17.47
CA GLN A 505 -26.44 8.72 -17.32
C GLN A 505 -27.16 8.04 -16.16
N LEU A 506 -26.89 6.74 -15.95
CA LEU A 506 -27.48 6.01 -14.84
C LEU A 506 -26.83 6.40 -13.51
N GLU A 507 -25.52 6.62 -13.49
CA GLU A 507 -24.81 7.18 -12.34
C GLU A 507 -25.42 8.52 -11.90
N ASP A 508 -25.62 9.45 -12.84
CA ASP A 508 -26.24 10.75 -12.58
C ASP A 508 -27.66 10.59 -12.02
N ALA A 509 -28.40 9.55 -12.44
CA ALA A 509 -29.71 9.23 -11.90
C ALA A 509 -29.63 8.70 -10.46
N TYR A 510 -28.66 7.83 -10.13
CA TYR A 510 -28.41 7.38 -8.76
C TYR A 510 -27.95 8.52 -7.86
N GLU A 511 -27.08 9.39 -8.38
CA GLU A 511 -26.60 10.58 -7.69
C GLU A 511 -27.79 11.51 -7.39
N GLY A 512 -28.65 11.79 -8.37
CA GLY A 512 -29.86 12.59 -8.17
C GLY A 512 -30.90 11.96 -7.23
N ALA A 513 -30.97 10.63 -7.14
CA ALA A 513 -31.89 9.93 -6.24
C ALA A 513 -31.41 9.93 -4.78
N TRP A 514 -30.10 9.76 -4.56
CA TRP A 514 -29.52 9.62 -3.22
C TRP A 514 -28.99 10.92 -2.65
N PHE A 515 -28.55 11.82 -3.51
CA PHE A 515 -28.06 13.14 -3.20
C PHE A 515 -28.90 14.15 -3.99
N PRO A 516 -30.24 14.15 -3.83
CA PRO A 516 -31.09 15.06 -4.56
C PRO A 516 -30.56 16.46 -4.32
N ALA A 517 -30.12 17.13 -5.39
CA ALA A 517 -29.72 18.53 -5.35
C ALA A 517 -30.89 19.26 -4.69
N GLN A 518 -30.73 19.57 -3.40
CA GLN A 518 -31.83 20.07 -2.60
C GLN A 518 -32.12 21.45 -3.18
N THR A 519 -33.11 21.49 -4.07
CA THR A 519 -33.47 22.68 -4.84
C THR A 519 -33.58 23.84 -3.88
N ALA A 520 -32.86 24.93 -4.21
CA ALA A 520 -32.48 26.08 -3.38
C ALA A 520 -33.60 26.83 -2.61
N THR A 521 -34.81 26.29 -2.55
CA THR A 521 -35.98 26.86 -1.89
C THR A 521 -35.93 26.89 -0.36
N GLY A 522 -34.84 26.47 0.28
CA GLY A 522 -34.66 26.57 1.73
C GLY A 522 -33.21 26.48 2.18
N ALA A 523 -32.32 27.32 1.62
CA ALA A 523 -30.91 27.37 1.97
C ALA A 523 -30.69 27.77 3.45
N GLY A 524 -30.64 26.78 4.34
CA GLY A 524 -30.11 26.95 5.69
C GLY A 524 -28.59 26.89 5.67
N GLU A 525 -27.92 27.65 6.54
CA GLU A 525 -26.45 27.74 6.62
C GLU A 525 -25.72 26.39 6.77
N GLY A 526 -26.37 25.35 7.34
CA GLY A 526 -25.76 24.02 7.49
C GLY A 526 -25.83 23.10 6.26
N GLN A 527 -26.54 23.49 5.21
CA GLN A 527 -26.80 22.61 4.07
C GLN A 527 -25.59 22.51 3.12
N GLY A 528 -24.87 23.62 2.92
CA GLY A 528 -23.67 23.64 2.07
C GLY A 528 -22.55 22.71 2.56
N GLU A 529 -22.46 22.48 3.88
CA GLU A 529 -21.47 21.58 4.46
C GLU A 529 -21.72 20.13 4.06
N SER A 530 -22.98 19.67 4.17
CA SER A 530 -23.34 18.29 3.83
C SER A 530 -23.18 18.02 2.35
N ASP A 531 -23.54 18.97 1.49
CA ASP A 531 -23.42 18.81 0.04
C ASP A 531 -21.94 18.70 -0.36
N LEU A 532 -21.08 19.56 0.19
CA LEU A 532 -19.64 19.52 -0.05
C LEU A 532 -18.98 18.26 0.51
N ALA A 533 -19.34 17.83 1.73
CA ALA A 533 -18.84 16.60 2.31
C ALA A 533 -19.23 15.37 1.46
N ASN A 534 -20.47 15.35 0.94
CA ASN A 534 -20.93 14.29 0.05
C ASN A 534 -20.18 14.29 -1.28
N GLN A 535 -20.01 15.44 -1.94
CA GLN A 535 -19.24 15.54 -3.19
C GLN A 535 -17.78 15.13 -3.01
N LEU A 536 -17.19 15.52 -1.88
CA LEU A 536 -15.82 15.19 -1.56
C LEU A 536 -15.67 13.69 -1.27
N ARG A 537 -16.66 13.08 -0.62
CA ARG A 537 -16.72 11.62 -0.45
C ARG A 537 -16.88 10.90 -1.80
N ILE A 538 -17.78 11.36 -2.68
CA ILE A 538 -17.94 10.82 -4.03
C ILE A 538 -16.60 10.85 -4.78
N ALA A 539 -15.91 11.98 -4.79
CA ALA A 539 -14.63 12.12 -5.49
C ALA A 539 -13.53 11.23 -4.89
N VAL A 540 -13.47 11.12 -3.56
CA VAL A 540 -12.55 10.22 -2.86
C VAL A 540 -12.86 8.75 -3.17
N THR A 541 -14.13 8.36 -3.27
CA THR A 541 -14.51 6.96 -3.54
C THR A 541 -14.36 6.59 -5.01
N ARG A 542 -14.59 7.53 -5.95
CA ARG A 542 -14.39 7.33 -7.40
C ARG A 542 -12.93 7.16 -7.81
N PHE A 543 -12.00 7.65 -6.99
CA PHE A 543 -10.57 7.63 -7.32
C PHE A 543 -10.02 6.19 -7.40
N ASP A 544 -9.65 5.77 -8.60
CA ASP A 544 -8.98 4.50 -8.84
C ASP A 544 -7.51 4.57 -8.38
N THR A 545 -6.97 3.46 -7.87
CA THR A 545 -5.55 3.37 -7.49
C THR A 545 -4.64 3.08 -8.68
N ARG A 546 -5.17 2.55 -9.79
CA ARG A 546 -4.42 2.20 -11.00
C ARG A 546 -4.81 3.11 -12.16
N VAL A 547 -4.40 4.36 -12.07
CA VAL A 547 -4.75 5.38 -13.05
C VAL A 547 -3.64 5.52 -14.07
N ASP A 548 -3.94 5.52 -15.37
CA ASP A 548 -2.97 5.96 -16.38
C ASP A 548 -2.66 7.46 -16.22
N ASP A 549 -1.64 7.96 -16.92
CA ASP A 549 -1.18 9.34 -16.74
C ASP A 549 -2.23 10.39 -17.16
N GLU A 550 -3.02 10.10 -18.19
CA GLU A 550 -4.07 10.98 -18.68
C GLU A 550 -5.23 11.08 -17.70
N ARG A 551 -5.73 9.95 -17.21
CA ARG A 551 -6.76 9.94 -16.17
C ARG A 551 -6.20 10.50 -14.85
N ALA A 552 -4.93 10.29 -14.52
CA ALA A 552 -4.31 10.85 -13.32
C ALA A 552 -4.26 12.39 -13.37
N LEU A 553 -4.06 12.96 -14.56
CA LEU A 553 -4.12 14.41 -14.82
C LEU A 553 -5.52 14.96 -14.52
N HIS A 554 -6.57 14.32 -15.05
CA HIS A 554 -7.96 14.71 -14.83
C HIS A 554 -8.38 14.57 -13.35
N GLU A 555 -8.04 13.45 -12.72
CA GLU A 555 -8.31 13.19 -11.30
C GLU A 555 -7.59 14.20 -10.40
N ALA A 556 -6.32 14.51 -10.70
CA ALA A 556 -5.56 15.52 -9.96
C ALA A 556 -6.24 16.89 -10.01
N LEU A 557 -6.72 17.34 -11.18
CA LEU A 557 -7.43 18.61 -11.29
C LEU A 557 -8.75 18.60 -10.53
N GLY A 558 -9.57 17.55 -10.72
CA GLY A 558 -10.85 17.40 -10.04
C GLY A 558 -10.72 17.40 -8.51
N LEU A 559 -9.79 16.60 -7.98
CA LEU A 559 -9.49 16.57 -6.55
C LEU A 559 -8.93 17.89 -6.03
N THR A 560 -8.13 18.60 -6.83
CA THR A 560 -7.63 19.94 -6.45
C THR A 560 -8.77 20.95 -6.37
N ALA A 561 -9.70 20.93 -7.32
CA ALA A 561 -10.86 21.83 -7.35
C ALA A 561 -11.77 21.58 -6.14
N ILE A 562 -12.11 20.31 -5.87
CA ILE A 562 -12.97 19.93 -4.74
C ILE A 562 -12.27 20.23 -3.41
N SER A 563 -10.98 19.94 -3.28
CA SER A 563 -10.20 20.29 -2.08
C SER A 563 -10.13 21.81 -1.86
N THR A 564 -10.04 22.57 -2.95
CA THR A 564 -10.08 24.05 -2.91
C THR A 564 -11.44 24.55 -2.46
N ALA A 565 -12.53 24.00 -3.01
CA ALA A 565 -13.89 24.33 -2.58
C ALA A 565 -14.09 24.03 -1.08
N ALA A 566 -13.58 22.89 -0.59
CA ALA A 566 -13.62 22.54 0.82
C ALA A 566 -12.85 23.52 1.71
N VAL A 567 -11.66 23.93 1.29
CA VAL A 567 -10.89 24.95 2.02
C VAL A 567 -11.60 26.30 2.04
N LEU A 568 -12.16 26.74 0.92
CA LEU A 568 -12.93 27.99 0.84
C LEU A 568 -14.15 27.95 1.76
N TYR A 569 -14.85 26.81 1.82
CA TYR A 569 -15.96 26.60 2.73
C TYR A 569 -15.55 26.72 4.20
N LEU A 570 -14.49 26.01 4.60
CA LEU A 570 -13.95 26.05 5.97
C LEU A 570 -13.44 27.44 6.38
N GLN A 571 -13.08 28.29 5.41
CA GLN A 571 -12.71 29.69 5.63
C GLN A 571 -13.92 30.65 5.69
N GLY A 572 -15.14 30.13 5.55
CA GLY A 572 -16.37 30.92 5.55
C GLY A 572 -16.73 31.54 4.18
N ASN A 573 -15.98 31.21 3.12
CA ASN A 573 -16.25 31.68 1.76
C ASN A 573 -17.16 30.69 1.00
N THR A 574 -18.39 30.55 1.50
CA THR A 574 -19.36 29.55 1.00
C THR A 574 -19.81 29.81 -0.43
N GLN A 575 -19.91 31.08 -0.85
CA GLN A 575 -20.30 31.43 -2.22
C GLN A 575 -19.28 30.94 -3.25
N HIS A 576 -17.99 31.27 -3.08
CA HIS A 576 -16.95 30.83 -4.02
C HIS A 576 -16.77 29.31 -4.00
N SER A 577 -16.95 28.67 -2.84
CA SER A 577 -16.99 27.22 -2.74
C SER A 577 -18.08 26.64 -3.63
N GLN A 578 -19.33 27.12 -3.51
CA GLN A 578 -20.45 26.65 -4.32
C GLN A 578 -20.27 26.94 -5.82
N GLU A 579 -19.76 28.13 -6.19
CA GLU A 579 -19.48 28.49 -7.58
C GLU A 579 -18.47 27.52 -8.22
N LEU A 580 -17.43 27.14 -7.47
CA LEU A 580 -16.41 26.19 -7.91
C LEU A 580 -16.95 24.76 -8.03
N LEU A 581 -17.83 24.32 -7.11
CA LEU A 581 -18.49 23.01 -7.22
C LEU A 581 -19.45 22.94 -8.41
N GLN A 582 -20.14 24.04 -8.72
CA GLN A 582 -21.06 24.11 -9.86
C GLN A 582 -20.34 24.18 -11.21
N ASN A 583 -19.15 24.78 -11.23
CA ASN A 583 -18.35 24.97 -12.44
C ASN A 583 -16.91 24.51 -12.20
N PRO A 584 -16.68 23.20 -11.95
CA PRO A 584 -15.33 22.70 -11.76
C PRO A 584 -14.51 22.94 -13.03
N PRO A 585 -13.22 23.32 -12.91
CA PRO A 585 -12.37 23.49 -14.07
C PRO A 585 -12.24 22.16 -14.79
N THR A 586 -12.61 22.15 -16.06
CA THR A 586 -12.42 21.01 -16.95
C THR A 586 -11.22 21.29 -17.82
N LEU A 587 -10.27 20.34 -17.88
CA LEU A 587 -9.32 20.34 -18.98
C LEU A 587 -10.13 20.27 -20.27
N LYS A 588 -9.95 21.28 -21.12
CA LYS A 588 -10.45 21.17 -22.47
C LYS A 588 -9.73 19.94 -23.01
N SER A 589 -10.49 18.96 -23.49
CA SER A 589 -9.93 18.03 -24.45
C SER A 589 -9.48 18.94 -25.59
N THR A 590 -8.22 19.35 -25.56
CA THR A 590 -7.53 19.75 -26.76
C THR A 590 -7.78 18.55 -27.63
N ASP A 591 -8.61 18.72 -28.68
CA ASP A 591 -8.82 17.72 -29.72
C ASP A 591 -7.46 17.09 -29.88
N ALA A 592 -7.31 15.87 -29.35
CA ALA A 592 -5.99 15.33 -29.08
C ALA A 592 -5.25 15.58 -30.38
N VAL A 593 -4.09 16.24 -30.36
CA VAL A 593 -3.28 16.30 -31.56
C VAL A 593 -2.97 14.85 -31.81
N ASP A 594 -3.83 14.23 -32.62
CA ASP A 594 -4.22 12.86 -32.40
C ASP A 594 -2.96 12.14 -32.76
N ILE A 595 -2.31 11.53 -31.77
CA ILE A 595 -1.10 10.79 -32.04
C ILE A 595 -1.46 9.72 -33.10
N GLY A 596 -2.73 9.26 -33.14
CA GLY A 596 -3.32 8.51 -34.23
C GLY A 596 -3.37 9.24 -35.58
N SER A 597 -3.62 10.55 -35.63
CA SER A 597 -3.49 11.36 -36.85
C SER A 597 -2.04 11.56 -37.30
N GLN A 598 -1.07 11.62 -36.37
CA GLN A 598 0.36 11.66 -36.71
C GLN A 598 0.89 10.28 -37.10
N LEU A 599 0.31 9.22 -36.54
CA LEU A 599 0.59 7.82 -36.83
C LEU A 599 -0.47 7.21 -37.75
N ARG A 600 -1.09 8.03 -38.60
CA ARG A 600 -2.19 7.59 -39.46
C ARG A 600 -1.72 6.44 -40.35
N ASN A 601 -2.48 5.35 -40.31
CA ASN A 601 -2.24 4.13 -41.09
C ASN A 601 -3.56 3.62 -41.69
N ASP A 602 -4.35 4.55 -42.22
CA ASP A 602 -5.60 4.26 -42.89
C ASP A 602 -5.39 3.84 -44.36
N ALA A 603 -6.48 3.48 -45.03
CA ALA A 603 -6.44 3.05 -46.44
C ALA A 603 -5.94 4.17 -47.37
N ASP A 604 -6.24 5.42 -47.04
CA ASP A 604 -5.86 6.59 -47.84
C ASP A 604 -4.35 6.85 -47.75
N ASP A 605 -3.74 6.75 -46.56
CA ASP A 605 -2.30 6.82 -46.37
C ASP A 605 -1.56 5.73 -47.15
N ARG A 606 -2.06 4.49 -47.14
CA ARG A 606 -1.48 3.39 -47.92
C ARG A 606 -1.61 3.62 -49.42
N ALA A 607 -2.79 4.04 -49.88
CA ALA A 607 -3.04 4.31 -51.29
C ALA A 607 -2.19 5.48 -51.81
N TRP A 608 -1.97 6.52 -50.98
CA TRP A 608 -1.07 7.62 -51.30
C TRP A 608 0.38 7.12 -51.39
N ALA A 609 0.84 6.37 -50.39
CA ALA A 609 2.19 5.83 -50.32
C ALA A 609 2.51 4.94 -51.53
N GLU A 610 1.58 4.09 -51.95
CA GLU A 610 1.73 3.22 -53.12
C GLU A 610 1.85 4.05 -54.42
N LYS A 611 1.03 5.08 -54.59
CA LYS A 611 1.11 5.96 -55.78
C LYS A 611 2.43 6.71 -55.83
N VAL A 612 2.89 7.23 -54.70
CA VAL A 612 4.13 7.99 -54.59
C VAL A 612 5.35 7.10 -54.80
N ALA A 613 5.38 5.90 -54.22
CA ALA A 613 6.46 4.94 -54.43
C ALA A 613 6.60 4.46 -55.88
N ASN A 614 5.54 4.57 -56.69
CA ASN A 614 5.52 4.18 -58.11
C ASN A 614 5.75 5.34 -59.09
N CYS A 615 5.98 6.57 -58.62
CA CYS A 615 6.28 7.71 -59.49
C CYS A 615 7.65 7.56 -60.16
N ASN A 616 7.72 7.72 -61.48
CA ASN A 616 8.96 7.54 -62.25
C ASN A 616 9.59 8.87 -62.72
N SER A 617 8.97 10.02 -62.40
CA SER A 617 9.51 11.34 -62.72
C SER A 617 9.06 12.40 -61.72
N ALA A 618 9.86 13.47 -61.57
CA ALA A 618 9.50 14.61 -60.71
C ALA A 618 8.15 15.26 -61.09
N ALA A 619 7.76 15.22 -62.36
CA ALA A 619 6.48 15.74 -62.83
C ALA A 619 5.28 14.95 -62.28
N GLU A 620 5.42 13.62 -62.12
CA GLU A 620 4.38 12.76 -61.55
C GLU A 620 4.28 12.90 -60.02
N LEU A 621 5.40 13.15 -59.34
CA LEU A 621 5.44 13.27 -57.88
C LEU A 621 4.84 14.60 -57.37
N ARG A 622 5.04 15.71 -58.10
CA ARG A 622 4.64 17.06 -57.66
C ARG A 622 3.18 17.19 -57.21
N PRO A 623 2.16 16.70 -57.94
CA PRO A 623 0.76 16.80 -57.51
C PRO A 623 0.48 16.14 -56.15
N TYR A 624 1.17 15.03 -55.84
CA TYR A 624 1.04 14.35 -54.55
C TYR A 624 1.71 15.14 -53.44
N LEU A 625 2.87 15.76 -53.71
CA LEU A 625 3.52 16.66 -52.76
C LEU A 625 2.72 17.94 -52.53
N ASP A 626 2.05 18.48 -53.54
CA ASP A 626 1.15 19.64 -53.39
C ASP A 626 -0.04 19.30 -52.47
N THR A 627 -0.56 18.07 -52.58
CA THR A 627 -1.57 17.56 -51.65
C THR A 627 -1.02 17.47 -50.23
N LEU A 628 0.23 17.00 -50.07
CA LEU A 628 0.91 16.94 -48.79
C LEU A 628 1.26 18.33 -48.21
N LEU A 629 1.50 19.33 -49.06
CA LEU A 629 1.73 20.72 -48.66
C LEU A 629 0.47 21.37 -48.09
N SER A 630 -0.71 20.89 -48.50
CA SER A 630 -1.99 21.31 -47.90
C SER A 630 -2.31 20.60 -46.58
N SER A 631 -1.54 19.58 -46.22
CA SER A 631 -1.69 18.83 -44.96
C SER A 631 -0.56 19.19 -43.99
N ASP A 632 -0.92 19.47 -42.74
CA ASP A 632 0.04 19.70 -41.68
C ASP A 632 0.61 18.40 -41.09
N SER A 633 0.15 17.22 -41.52
CA SER A 633 0.65 15.91 -41.08
C SER A 633 0.84 14.90 -42.22
N ILE A 634 1.77 13.96 -42.04
CA ILE A 634 2.00 12.80 -42.90
C ILE A 634 1.77 11.50 -42.15
N GLY A 635 1.04 10.55 -42.77
CA GLY A 635 0.86 9.21 -42.23
C GLY A 635 2.13 8.35 -42.32
N ILE A 636 2.12 7.21 -41.63
CA ILE A 636 3.30 6.35 -41.50
C ILE A 636 3.75 5.81 -42.86
N ASN A 637 2.83 5.29 -43.66
CA ASN A 637 3.20 4.68 -44.94
C ASN A 637 3.68 5.75 -45.93
N SER A 638 3.05 6.93 -45.91
CA SER A 638 3.48 8.07 -46.72
C SER A 638 4.90 8.52 -46.37
N ALA A 639 5.25 8.57 -45.07
CA ALA A 639 6.61 8.87 -44.63
C ALA A 639 7.61 7.81 -45.09
N HIS A 640 7.26 6.52 -44.98
CA HIS A 640 8.09 5.42 -45.50
C HIS A 640 8.31 5.49 -47.01
N ALA A 641 7.27 5.83 -47.78
CA ALA A 641 7.38 6.02 -49.23
C ALA A 641 8.34 7.17 -49.58
N LEU A 642 8.24 8.31 -48.89
CA LEU A 642 9.17 9.43 -49.09
C LEU A 642 10.60 9.08 -48.70
N VAL A 643 10.83 8.36 -47.59
CA VAL A 643 12.17 7.89 -47.20
C VAL A 643 12.71 6.90 -48.24
N HIS A 644 11.86 6.01 -48.76
CA HIS A 644 12.25 5.10 -49.85
C HIS A 644 12.71 5.88 -51.09
N LEU A 645 11.93 6.89 -51.52
CA LEU A 645 12.27 7.74 -52.66
C LEU A 645 13.59 8.50 -52.42
N ALA A 646 13.76 9.08 -51.23
CA ALA A 646 14.96 9.82 -50.84
C ALA A 646 16.23 8.96 -50.82
N VAL A 647 16.14 7.67 -50.53
CA VAL A 647 17.31 6.80 -50.39
C VAL A 647 17.60 6.00 -51.67
N ARG A 648 16.57 5.43 -52.30
CA ARG A 648 16.75 4.41 -53.35
C ARG A 648 16.63 4.94 -54.77
N GLU A 649 15.86 5.99 -55.02
CA GLU A 649 15.62 6.43 -56.41
C GLU A 649 16.88 6.95 -57.12
N PRO A 650 17.11 6.58 -58.39
CA PRO A 650 18.29 7.00 -59.13
C PRO A 650 18.16 8.45 -59.62
N GLU A 651 16.96 8.93 -59.94
CA GLU A 651 16.70 10.29 -60.40
C GLU A 651 16.95 11.31 -59.29
N LEU A 652 17.78 12.32 -59.59
CA LEU A 652 18.20 13.31 -58.59
C LEU A 652 17.04 14.22 -58.17
N GLU A 653 16.21 14.67 -59.12
CA GLU A 653 15.12 15.61 -58.86
C GLU A 653 14.06 15.03 -57.91
N LEU A 654 13.64 13.77 -58.13
CA LEU A 654 12.72 13.05 -57.23
C LEU A 654 13.27 12.98 -55.80
N ARG A 655 14.57 12.71 -55.68
CA ARG A 655 15.25 12.59 -54.40
C ARG A 655 15.29 13.90 -53.63
N GLU A 656 15.66 14.99 -54.31
CA GLU A 656 15.73 16.32 -53.70
C GLU A 656 14.35 16.79 -53.24
N LEU A 657 13.30 16.52 -54.01
CA LEU A 657 11.92 16.82 -53.62
C LEU A 657 11.47 16.02 -52.39
N ALA A 658 11.79 14.73 -52.32
CA ALA A 658 11.48 13.89 -51.16
C ALA A 658 12.25 14.35 -49.91
N ILE A 659 13.55 14.64 -50.03
CA ILE A 659 14.37 15.16 -48.92
C ILE A 659 13.82 16.50 -48.44
N ALA A 660 13.48 17.43 -49.34
CA ALA A 660 12.93 18.73 -48.96
C ALA A 660 11.64 18.61 -48.13
N GLN A 661 10.76 17.67 -48.47
CA GLN A 661 9.54 17.41 -47.72
C GLN A 661 9.80 16.73 -46.37
N LEU A 662 10.70 15.75 -46.32
CA LEU A 662 11.09 15.10 -45.06
C LEU A 662 11.77 16.09 -44.10
N THR A 663 12.57 17.02 -44.61
CA THR A 663 13.20 18.08 -43.80
C THR A 663 12.17 19.11 -43.32
N ARG A 664 11.14 19.44 -44.11
CA ARG A 664 10.02 20.28 -43.68
C ARG A 664 9.24 19.62 -42.54
N LEU A 665 9.08 18.30 -42.60
CA LEU A 665 8.31 17.49 -41.64
C LEU A 665 9.21 16.81 -40.60
N ASN A 666 10.40 17.37 -40.33
CA ASN A 666 11.42 16.73 -39.49
C ASN A 666 11.02 16.53 -38.03
N ASP A 667 10.00 17.24 -37.54
CA ASP A 667 9.46 17.10 -36.19
C ASP A 667 8.31 16.08 -36.10
N GLN A 668 7.89 15.47 -37.22
CA GLN A 668 6.79 14.50 -37.22
C GLN A 668 7.26 13.10 -36.86
N ILE A 669 6.53 12.45 -35.93
CA ILE A 669 6.88 11.12 -35.41
C ILE A 669 6.91 10.08 -36.54
N SER A 670 5.98 10.13 -37.50
CA SER A 670 5.95 9.23 -38.66
C SER A 670 7.22 9.32 -39.52
N VAL A 671 7.75 10.53 -39.73
CA VAL A 671 9.01 10.77 -40.45
C VAL A 671 10.20 10.21 -39.68
N LEU A 672 10.28 10.50 -38.38
CA LEU A 672 11.36 9.99 -37.53
C LEU A 672 11.36 8.45 -37.49
N LEU A 673 10.18 7.82 -37.39
CA LEU A 673 10.03 6.36 -37.37
C LEU A 673 10.44 5.73 -38.71
N ALA A 674 10.02 6.33 -39.82
CA ALA A 674 10.41 5.86 -41.15
C ALA A 674 11.93 5.90 -41.35
N ILE A 675 12.61 6.90 -40.81
CA ILE A 675 14.07 7.03 -40.86
C ILE A 675 14.76 6.00 -39.95
N ASP A 676 14.29 5.78 -38.71
CA ASP A 676 14.84 4.73 -37.82
C ASP A 676 14.70 3.33 -38.44
N HIS A 677 13.57 3.08 -39.11
CA HIS A 677 13.37 1.84 -39.85
C HIS A 677 14.36 1.69 -41.01
N ALA A 678 14.56 2.74 -41.82
CA ALA A 678 15.52 2.74 -42.91
C ALA A 678 16.97 2.55 -42.43
N LEU A 679 17.32 3.10 -41.26
CA LEU A 679 18.61 2.87 -40.60
C LEU A 679 18.82 1.41 -40.20
N THR A 680 17.76 0.73 -39.76
CA THR A 680 17.82 -0.66 -39.28
C THR A 680 17.89 -1.66 -40.43
N ASP A 681 17.18 -1.40 -41.52
CA ASP A 681 17.03 -2.33 -42.65
C ASP A 681 18.20 -2.28 -43.66
N GLN A 682 18.94 -1.16 -43.73
CA GLN A 682 19.89 -0.92 -44.82
C GLN A 682 21.32 -0.66 -44.35
N ARG A 683 22.30 -1.03 -45.18
CA ARG A 683 23.67 -0.51 -45.03
C ARG A 683 23.64 1.01 -45.25
N VAL A 684 24.29 1.75 -44.37
CA VAL A 684 24.36 3.22 -44.41
C VAL A 684 24.96 3.69 -45.74
N SER A 685 24.10 4.10 -46.66
CA SER A 685 24.49 4.72 -47.94
C SER A 685 24.81 6.20 -47.71
N SER A 686 25.58 6.85 -48.60
CA SER A 686 25.75 8.32 -48.52
C SER A 686 24.41 9.04 -48.55
N ARG A 687 23.45 8.53 -49.31
CA ARG A 687 22.12 9.14 -49.45
C ARG A 687 21.33 9.11 -48.15
N LEU A 688 21.40 7.99 -47.42
CA LEU A 688 20.79 7.88 -46.10
C LEU A 688 21.51 8.78 -45.09
N ASP A 689 22.84 8.89 -45.16
CA ASP A 689 23.63 9.79 -44.32
C ASP A 689 23.24 11.28 -44.54
N ASP A 690 23.11 11.69 -45.80
CA ASP A 690 22.68 13.04 -46.19
C ASP A 690 21.26 13.34 -45.67
N LEU A 691 20.32 12.39 -45.84
CA LEU A 691 18.94 12.51 -45.36
C LEU A 691 18.89 12.67 -43.83
N VAL A 692 19.55 11.77 -43.09
CA VAL A 692 19.53 11.77 -41.62
C VAL A 692 20.18 13.05 -41.09
N THR A 693 21.28 13.50 -41.70
CA THR A 693 21.94 14.76 -41.34
C THR A 693 21.03 15.97 -41.60
N SER A 694 20.29 15.97 -42.72
CA SER A 694 19.35 17.05 -43.06
C SER A 694 18.18 17.12 -42.09
N VAL A 695 17.53 15.98 -41.80
CA VAL A 695 16.37 15.90 -40.90
C VAL A 695 16.76 16.26 -39.47
N LEU A 696 17.86 15.71 -38.94
CA LEU A 696 18.30 16.00 -37.57
C LEU A 696 18.87 17.42 -37.40
N SER A 697 19.32 18.05 -38.49
CA SER A 697 20.00 19.36 -38.48
C SER A 697 21.22 19.40 -37.55
N THR A 698 21.91 18.26 -37.40
CA THR A 698 23.08 18.09 -36.52
C THR A 698 24.20 17.42 -37.30
N THR A 699 25.45 17.83 -37.06
CA THR A 699 26.61 17.16 -37.65
C THR A 699 26.82 15.79 -37.02
N LEU A 700 26.74 14.73 -37.83
CA LEU A 700 27.03 13.37 -37.41
C LEU A 700 28.53 13.04 -37.59
N PRO A 701 29.05 11.99 -36.93
CA PRO A 701 30.38 11.45 -37.21
C PRO A 701 30.57 11.10 -38.70
N ASN A 702 31.78 10.70 -39.10
CA ASN A 702 31.93 10.17 -40.46
C ASN A 702 31.12 8.86 -40.59
N ARG A 703 30.38 8.65 -41.69
CA ARG A 703 29.59 7.41 -41.93
C ARG A 703 30.39 6.11 -41.82
N SER A 704 31.71 6.15 -42.02
CA SER A 704 32.59 4.98 -41.87
C SER A 704 32.92 4.66 -40.41
N ASP A 705 32.61 5.57 -39.48
CA ASP A 705 32.79 5.41 -38.05
C ASP A 705 31.61 4.62 -37.46
N PRO A 706 31.86 3.51 -36.73
CA PRO A 706 30.80 2.79 -36.00
C PRO A 706 29.98 3.67 -35.05
N ALA A 707 30.56 4.78 -34.55
CA ALA A 707 29.85 5.73 -33.69
C ALA A 707 28.75 6.51 -34.42
N TRP A 708 28.75 6.55 -35.75
CA TRP A 708 27.74 7.25 -36.55
C TRP A 708 26.34 6.72 -36.26
N PHE A 709 26.14 5.40 -36.37
CA PHE A 709 24.83 4.77 -36.19
C PHE A 709 24.29 4.98 -34.77
N ILE A 710 25.15 4.83 -33.76
CA ILE A 710 24.79 5.03 -32.35
C ILE A 710 24.35 6.48 -32.11
N THR A 711 25.09 7.44 -32.67
CA THR A 711 24.81 8.87 -32.50
C THR A 711 23.52 9.26 -33.23
N ALA A 712 23.36 8.85 -34.49
CA ALA A 712 22.17 9.12 -35.30
C ALA A 712 20.90 8.56 -34.63
N ARG A 713 20.95 7.30 -34.20
CA ARG A 713 19.81 6.66 -33.53
C ARG A 713 19.47 7.31 -32.20
N ARG A 714 20.47 7.66 -31.39
CA ARG A 714 20.25 8.38 -30.14
C ARG A 714 19.56 9.72 -30.37
N LEU A 715 20.00 10.49 -31.38
CA LEU A 715 19.41 11.78 -31.70
C LEU A 715 17.98 11.65 -32.24
N LEU A 716 17.70 10.63 -33.06
CA LEU A 716 16.34 10.31 -33.50
C LEU A 716 15.42 9.98 -32.33
N LEU A 717 15.87 9.12 -31.40
CA LEU A 717 15.09 8.77 -30.22
C LEU A 717 14.83 9.99 -29.31
N VAL A 718 15.81 10.87 -29.15
CA VAL A 718 15.62 12.14 -28.42
C VAL A 718 14.58 13.02 -29.11
N ARG A 719 14.68 13.21 -30.44
CA ARG A 719 13.69 13.97 -31.22
C ARG A 719 12.28 13.35 -31.18
N MET A 720 12.17 12.03 -31.24
CA MET A 720 10.89 11.32 -31.10
C MET A 720 10.29 11.58 -29.71
N SER A 721 11.11 11.48 -28.67
CA SER A 721 10.69 11.79 -27.29
C SER A 721 10.27 13.25 -27.14
N ASP A 722 10.99 14.19 -27.76
CA ASP A 722 10.65 15.61 -27.73
C ASP A 722 9.34 15.88 -28.49
N SER A 723 9.13 15.23 -29.64
CA SER A 723 7.90 15.36 -30.44
C SER A 723 6.69 14.78 -29.71
N LEU A 724 6.85 13.61 -29.08
CA LEU A 724 5.85 13.01 -28.18
C LEU A 724 5.59 13.88 -26.93
N GLY A 725 6.63 14.51 -26.38
CA GLY A 725 6.47 15.42 -25.25
C GLY A 725 5.71 16.69 -25.62
N ARG A 726 5.99 17.26 -26.81
CA ARG A 726 5.33 18.47 -27.32
C ARG A 726 3.84 18.28 -27.57
N SER A 727 3.37 17.07 -27.92
CA SER A 727 1.93 16.84 -28.09
C SER A 727 1.17 16.84 -26.76
N GLN A 728 1.82 16.42 -25.66
CA GLN A 728 1.21 16.44 -24.33
C GLN A 728 1.40 17.78 -23.59
N GLN A 729 2.44 18.55 -23.95
CA GLN A 729 2.79 19.82 -23.30
C GLN A 729 1.66 20.87 -23.21
N PRO A 730 0.72 21.00 -24.18
CA PRO A 730 -0.42 21.92 -24.05
C PRO A 730 -1.36 21.53 -22.92
N GLN A 731 -1.63 20.23 -22.74
CA GLN A 731 -2.48 19.75 -21.66
C GLN A 731 -1.80 19.94 -20.30
N PHE A 732 -0.49 19.72 -20.23
CA PHE A 732 0.29 20.01 -19.03
C PHE A 732 0.30 21.50 -18.67
N ASN A 733 0.56 22.37 -19.63
CA ASN A 733 0.55 23.82 -19.40
C ASN A 733 -0.85 24.30 -18.99
N GLN A 734 -1.90 23.74 -19.60
CA GLN A 734 -3.28 24.03 -19.20
C GLN A 734 -3.54 23.55 -17.78
N LEU A 735 -3.13 22.33 -17.43
CA LEU A 735 -3.25 21.82 -16.06
C LEU A 735 -2.52 22.71 -15.06
N GLU A 736 -1.26 23.07 -15.33
CA GLU A 736 -0.46 23.94 -14.47
C GLU A 736 -1.16 25.29 -14.26
N HIS A 737 -1.71 25.88 -15.32
CA HIS A 737 -2.47 27.13 -15.24
C HIS A 737 -3.77 26.99 -14.44
N GLU A 738 -4.57 25.95 -14.68
CA GLU A 738 -5.82 25.72 -13.93
C GLU A 738 -5.55 25.46 -12.44
N ILE A 739 -4.52 24.67 -12.12
CA ILE A 739 -4.09 24.45 -10.73
C ILE A 739 -3.60 25.76 -10.10
N ALA A 740 -2.79 26.55 -10.82
CA ALA A 740 -2.32 27.85 -10.33
C ALA A 740 -3.50 28.80 -10.05
N SER A 741 -4.50 28.83 -10.94
CA SER A 741 -5.74 29.61 -10.76
C SER A 741 -6.49 29.20 -9.47
N LEU A 742 -6.62 27.91 -9.21
CA LEU A 742 -7.23 27.41 -7.96
C LEU A 742 -6.43 27.83 -6.71
N MET A 743 -5.10 27.79 -6.76
CA MET A 743 -4.25 28.24 -5.64
C MET A 743 -4.30 29.76 -5.44
N ALA A 744 -4.33 30.54 -6.53
CA ALA A 744 -4.52 31.98 -6.48
C ALA A 744 -5.88 32.34 -5.85
N MET A 745 -6.95 31.59 -6.17
CA MET A 745 -8.26 31.74 -5.53
C MET A 745 -8.20 31.52 -4.01
N ARG A 746 -7.46 30.50 -3.54
CA ARG A 746 -7.22 30.25 -2.10
C ARG A 746 -6.40 31.34 -1.43
N LEU A 747 -5.46 31.98 -2.13
CA LEU A 747 -4.69 33.11 -1.60
C LEU A 747 -5.56 34.37 -1.50
N HIS A 748 -6.41 34.60 -2.51
CA HIS A 748 -7.31 35.73 -2.54
C HIS A 748 -8.34 35.67 -1.41
N SER A 749 -8.86 34.48 -1.06
CA SER A 749 -9.74 34.32 0.11
C SER A 749 -9.06 34.65 1.44
N LEU A 750 -7.73 34.60 1.50
CA LEU A 750 -6.91 35.02 2.64
C LEU A 750 -6.48 36.50 2.57
N GLY A 751 -6.93 37.24 1.55
CA GLY A 751 -6.62 38.66 1.34
C GLY A 751 -5.32 38.94 0.58
N PHE A 752 -4.78 37.95 -0.15
CA PHE A 752 -3.57 38.11 -0.96
C PHE A 752 -3.89 37.97 -2.44
N ASP A 753 -3.57 38.99 -3.24
CA ASP A 753 -3.68 38.91 -4.69
C ASP A 753 -2.45 38.22 -5.28
N ALA A 754 -2.69 37.22 -6.13
CA ALA A 754 -1.66 36.50 -6.86
C ALA A 754 -2.07 36.34 -8.32
N ASP A 755 -1.12 36.52 -9.23
CA ASP A 755 -1.35 36.35 -10.66
C ASP A 755 -0.92 34.93 -11.08
N PRO A 756 -1.87 34.05 -11.47
CA PRO A 756 -1.57 32.68 -11.86
C PRO A 756 -0.74 32.59 -13.15
N ASP A 757 -0.70 33.64 -13.98
CA ASP A 757 0.11 33.65 -15.21
C ASP A 757 1.60 33.95 -14.93
N LEU A 758 1.88 34.58 -13.79
CA LEU A 758 3.24 34.95 -13.40
C LEU A 758 3.87 33.98 -12.40
N GLN A 759 3.06 33.17 -11.71
CA GLN A 759 3.51 32.28 -10.65
C GLN A 759 3.03 30.86 -10.91
N GLY A 760 3.97 29.91 -10.96
CA GLY A 760 3.66 28.49 -11.06
C GLY A 760 2.90 27.98 -9.83
N PRO A 761 2.17 26.86 -9.97
CA PRO A 761 1.39 26.27 -8.89
C PRO A 761 2.22 25.94 -7.64
N GLU A 762 3.51 25.60 -7.81
CA GLU A 762 4.46 25.33 -6.73
C GLU A 762 4.74 26.57 -5.86
N ALA A 763 4.88 27.75 -6.47
CA ALA A 763 5.17 28.99 -5.73
C ALA A 763 3.94 29.47 -4.93
N LEU A 764 2.76 29.38 -5.54
CA LEU A 764 1.49 29.73 -4.91
C LEU A 764 1.19 28.79 -3.73
N LEU A 765 1.34 27.48 -3.93
CA LEU A 765 1.12 26.50 -2.88
C LEU A 765 2.16 26.62 -1.74
N GLY A 766 3.43 26.87 -2.06
CA GLY A 766 4.46 27.18 -1.06
C GLY A 766 4.11 28.39 -0.19
N THR A 767 3.51 29.42 -0.79
CA THR A 767 3.04 30.62 -0.08
C THR A 767 1.87 30.28 0.85
N LEU A 768 0.87 29.53 0.37
CA LEU A 768 -0.25 29.04 1.19
C LEU A 768 0.23 28.21 2.39
N ASN A 769 1.18 27.31 2.15
CA ASN A 769 1.79 26.47 3.17
C ASN A 769 2.51 27.29 4.23
N GLN A 770 3.27 28.33 3.82
CA GLN A 770 3.94 29.24 4.74
C GLN A 770 2.93 30.06 5.57
N LEU A 771 1.88 30.59 4.94
CA LEU A 771 0.81 31.30 5.65
C LEU A 771 0.15 30.40 6.71
N ARG A 772 -0.22 29.17 6.33
CA ARG A 772 -0.81 28.19 7.27
C ARG A 772 0.14 27.86 8.42
N ARG A 773 1.43 27.67 8.12
CA ARG A 773 2.47 27.43 9.14
C ARG A 773 2.54 28.57 10.16
N MET A 774 2.48 29.83 9.70
CA MET A 774 2.46 31.00 10.57
C MET A 774 1.18 31.05 11.40
N THR A 775 0.02 30.76 10.81
CA THR A 775 -1.25 30.69 11.55
C THR A 775 -1.17 29.65 12.67
N LEU A 776 -0.63 28.46 12.41
CA LEU A 776 -0.45 27.43 13.44
C LEU A 776 0.49 27.88 14.57
N GLN A 777 1.56 28.64 14.26
CA GLN A 777 2.45 29.21 15.28
C GLN A 777 1.73 30.18 16.23
N THR A 778 0.67 30.84 15.78
CA THR A 778 -0.12 31.75 16.63
C THR A 778 -1.10 31.03 17.56
N GLN A 779 -1.34 29.72 17.40
CA GLN A 779 -2.34 28.96 18.17
C GLN A 779 -1.86 28.47 19.57
N GLY A 780 -0.73 28.98 20.07
CA GLY A 780 -0.27 28.80 21.47
C GLY A 780 -0.13 27.32 21.88
N ALA A 781 -0.87 26.89 22.91
CA ALA A 781 -0.76 25.52 23.45
C ALA A 781 -1.05 24.40 22.44
N ARG A 782 -1.79 24.69 21.35
CA ARG A 782 -1.95 23.73 20.25
C ARG A 782 -0.64 23.54 19.49
N TYR A 783 0.07 24.63 19.22
CA TYR A 783 1.39 24.61 18.58
C TYR A 783 2.40 23.79 19.38
N ASP A 784 2.44 23.95 20.71
CA ASP A 784 3.40 23.24 21.57
C ASP A 784 3.28 21.70 21.45
N ARG A 785 2.08 21.19 21.16
CA ARG A 785 1.85 19.74 20.93
C ARG A 785 2.36 19.28 19.57
N MET A 786 2.41 20.18 18.58
CA MET A 786 2.75 19.88 17.19
C MET A 786 4.20 20.26 16.83
N GLU A 787 4.87 21.11 17.60
CA GLU A 787 6.18 21.69 17.26
C GLU A 787 7.21 20.66 16.79
N GLY A 788 7.30 19.52 17.49
CA GLY A 788 8.21 18.44 17.12
C GLY A 788 7.90 17.82 15.75
N ALA A 789 6.62 17.51 15.49
CA ALA A 789 6.18 16.96 14.21
C ALA A 789 6.37 17.97 13.08
N LEU A 790 6.05 19.24 13.32
CA LEU A 790 6.19 20.30 12.32
C LEU A 790 7.66 20.55 11.95
N GLY A 791 8.58 20.45 12.91
CA GLY A 791 10.02 20.53 12.62
C GLY A 791 10.54 19.34 11.77
N GLU A 792 9.99 18.14 11.96
CA GLU A 792 10.31 16.98 11.11
C GLU A 792 9.78 17.16 9.69
N ILE A 793 8.55 17.66 9.54
CA ILE A 793 7.92 17.98 8.25
C ILE A 793 8.73 19.06 7.50
N ASP A 794 9.12 20.14 8.18
CA ASP A 794 9.95 21.21 7.60
C ASP A 794 11.31 20.66 7.10
N ALA A 795 11.95 19.79 7.90
CA ALA A 795 13.21 19.17 7.51
C ALA A 795 13.07 18.24 6.29
N GLN A 796 11.97 17.48 6.21
CA GLN A 796 11.68 16.63 5.06
C GLN A 796 11.43 17.45 3.79
N ALA A 797 10.62 18.51 3.86
CA ALA A 797 10.34 19.37 2.73
C ALA A 797 11.60 20.08 2.20
N ILE A 798 12.51 20.53 3.07
CA ILE A 798 13.80 21.10 2.64
C ILE A 798 14.60 20.09 1.80
N VAL A 799 14.63 18.82 2.23
CA VAL A 799 15.35 17.77 1.50
C VAL A 799 14.67 17.45 0.16
N MET A 800 13.33 17.44 0.11
CA MET A 800 12.59 17.19 -1.12
C MET A 800 12.72 18.35 -2.12
N ARG A 801 12.59 19.61 -1.66
CA ARG A 801 12.79 20.82 -2.49
C ARG A 801 14.18 20.84 -3.11
N ALA A 802 15.21 20.47 -2.33
CA ALA A 802 16.58 20.41 -2.82
C ALA A 802 16.84 19.31 -3.87
N ARG A 803 15.91 18.35 -4.02
CA ARG A 803 15.98 17.26 -5.01
C ARG A 803 15.06 17.45 -6.20
N ALA A 804 14.10 18.37 -6.12
CA ALA A 804 13.13 18.59 -7.18
C ALA A 804 13.80 19.34 -8.35
N GLU A 805 13.93 18.66 -9.48
CA GLU A 805 14.55 19.15 -10.72
C GLU A 805 13.53 19.81 -11.67
N SER A 806 12.24 19.49 -11.54
CA SER A 806 11.14 20.05 -12.36
C SER A 806 10.08 20.80 -11.54
N THR A 807 9.29 21.64 -12.20
CA THR A 807 8.13 22.36 -11.60
C THR A 807 7.14 21.39 -10.97
N LEU A 808 6.78 20.30 -11.67
CA LEU A 808 5.90 19.25 -11.14
C LEU A 808 6.47 18.56 -9.90
N GLN A 809 7.79 18.32 -9.82
CA GLN A 809 8.43 17.77 -8.61
C GLN A 809 8.41 18.76 -7.44
N GLN A 810 8.54 20.05 -7.72
CA GLN A 810 8.41 21.09 -6.72
C GLN A 810 6.97 21.19 -6.23
N TYR A 811 5.99 21.17 -7.14
CA TYR A 811 4.57 21.15 -6.81
C TYR A 811 4.19 19.93 -5.97
N LEU A 812 4.60 18.73 -6.38
CA LEU A 812 4.41 17.51 -5.59
C LEU A 812 5.03 17.64 -4.19
N THR A 813 6.21 18.22 -4.09
CA THR A 813 6.85 18.46 -2.78
C THR A 813 5.99 19.35 -1.88
N GLU A 814 5.41 20.41 -2.42
CA GLU A 814 4.50 21.29 -1.68
C GLU A 814 3.18 20.61 -1.32
N LEU A 815 2.66 19.71 -2.17
CA LEU A 815 1.47 18.91 -1.85
C LEU A 815 1.73 17.93 -0.71
N VAL A 816 2.87 17.24 -0.73
CA VAL A 816 3.25 16.34 0.37
C VAL A 816 3.38 17.13 1.68
N TYR A 817 3.93 18.34 1.62
CA TYR A 817 3.99 19.23 2.78
C TYR A 817 2.58 19.62 3.26
N GLU A 818 1.66 20.03 2.37
CA GLU A 818 0.27 20.34 2.74
C GLU A 818 -0.42 19.14 3.41
N MET A 819 -0.30 17.95 2.81
CA MET A 819 -0.89 16.72 3.33
C MET A 819 -0.38 16.40 4.75
N GLN A 820 0.93 16.45 4.97
CA GLN A 820 1.53 16.19 6.28
C GLN A 820 1.13 17.25 7.32
N LEU A 821 1.10 18.52 6.91
CA LEU A 821 0.68 19.64 7.76
C LEU A 821 -0.76 19.47 8.22
N ARG A 822 -1.68 19.19 7.28
CA ARG A 822 -3.11 18.98 7.57
C ARG A 822 -3.34 17.74 8.42
N ARG A 823 -2.65 16.63 8.16
CA ARG A 823 -2.70 15.43 9.01
C ARG A 823 -2.33 15.74 10.46
N THR A 824 -1.24 16.50 10.68
CA THR A 824 -0.78 16.87 12.02
C THR A 824 -1.78 17.79 12.73
N GLU A 825 -2.42 18.68 11.97
CA GLU A 825 -3.47 19.56 12.48
C GLU A 825 -4.72 18.78 12.92
N ILE A 826 -5.20 17.84 12.09
CA ILE A 826 -6.35 17.00 12.41
C ILE A 826 -6.10 16.15 13.66
N ASP A 827 -4.92 15.54 13.81
CA ASP A 827 -4.56 14.76 15.01
C ASP A 827 -4.55 15.64 16.27
N ALA A 828 -4.11 16.89 16.15
CA ALA A 828 -4.05 17.83 17.27
C ALA A 828 -5.44 18.41 17.66
N VAL A 829 -6.33 18.61 16.68
CA VAL A 829 -7.68 19.16 16.87
C VAL A 829 -8.67 18.08 17.29
N PHE A 830 -8.63 16.89 16.69
CA PHE A 830 -9.59 15.80 16.89
C PHE A 830 -8.92 14.57 17.53
N PRO A 831 -8.75 14.55 18.87
CA PRO A 831 -8.13 13.43 19.56
C PRO A 831 -8.92 12.12 19.33
N GLY A 832 -8.21 11.03 19.04
CA GLY A 832 -8.81 9.74 18.72
C GLY A 832 -8.83 9.40 17.22
N THR A 833 -8.50 10.36 16.35
CA THR A 833 -8.34 10.12 14.90
C THR A 833 -7.01 9.46 14.53
N THR A 834 -6.06 9.35 15.46
CA THR A 834 -4.71 8.85 15.20
C THR A 834 -4.68 7.51 14.45
N GLY A 835 -5.55 6.55 14.80
CA GLY A 835 -5.62 5.25 14.10
C GLY A 835 -6.09 5.38 12.64
N VAL A 836 -7.08 6.24 12.38
CA VAL A 836 -7.57 6.54 11.02
C VAL A 836 -6.47 7.21 10.20
N LEU A 837 -5.79 8.20 10.79
CA LEU A 837 -4.69 8.92 10.14
C LEU A 837 -3.45 8.03 9.89
N GLU A 838 -3.17 7.06 10.74
CA GLU A 838 -2.12 6.06 10.52
C GLU A 838 -2.47 5.09 9.38
N ASN A 839 -3.74 4.70 9.27
CA ASN A 839 -4.21 3.86 8.16
C ASN A 839 -4.15 4.63 6.84
N LEU A 840 -4.63 5.87 6.80
CA LEU A 840 -4.53 6.77 5.64
C LEU A 840 -3.08 6.96 5.22
N ALA A 841 -2.17 7.23 6.17
CA ALA A 841 -0.75 7.38 5.87
C ALA A 841 -0.12 6.09 5.33
N ARG A 842 -0.55 4.91 5.81
CA ARG A 842 -0.09 3.62 5.30
C ARG A 842 -0.55 3.40 3.86
N ASP A 843 -1.84 3.62 3.60
CA ASP A 843 -2.44 3.50 2.27
C ASP A 843 -1.78 4.46 1.26
N TYR A 844 -1.64 5.74 1.64
CA TYR A 844 -0.91 6.72 0.85
C TYR A 844 0.52 6.26 0.51
N ASN A 845 1.29 5.76 1.48
CA ASN A 845 2.64 5.27 1.20
C ASN A 845 2.65 4.05 0.27
N THR A 846 1.70 3.13 0.43
CA THR A 846 1.56 1.97 -0.47
C THR A 846 1.25 2.41 -1.91
N ARG A 847 0.40 3.41 -2.10
CA ARG A 847 0.09 3.96 -3.42
C ARG A 847 1.28 4.71 -4.02
N MET A 848 1.97 5.51 -3.21
CA MET A 848 3.18 6.22 -3.65
C MET A 848 4.30 5.26 -4.07
N ASP A 849 4.47 4.13 -3.36
CA ASP A 849 5.42 3.09 -3.74
C ASP A 849 5.02 2.36 -5.04
N GLY A 850 3.73 2.35 -5.37
CA GLY A 850 3.17 1.74 -6.58
C GLY A 850 3.00 2.68 -7.77
N ALA A 851 3.25 3.98 -7.60
CA ALA A 851 3.07 4.97 -8.66
C ALA A 851 4.25 4.95 -9.65
N ASP A 852 3.94 4.73 -10.92
CA ASP A 852 4.90 4.67 -12.03
C ASP A 852 5.29 6.06 -12.55
N SER A 853 4.47 7.08 -12.30
CA SER A 853 4.68 8.44 -12.78
C SER A 853 4.49 9.52 -11.70
N ILE A 854 4.98 10.72 -11.99
CA ILE A 854 4.80 11.87 -11.10
C ILE A 854 3.34 12.36 -11.06
N LEU A 855 2.59 12.16 -12.14
CA LEU A 855 1.17 12.53 -12.20
C LEU A 855 0.33 11.66 -11.29
N GLN A 856 0.57 10.35 -11.31
CA GLN A 856 -0.05 9.42 -10.37
C GLN A 856 0.28 9.80 -8.92
N GLN A 857 1.54 10.17 -8.63
CA GLN A 857 1.94 10.65 -7.30
C GLN A 857 1.21 11.93 -6.89
N ILE A 858 1.03 12.90 -7.80
CA ILE A 858 0.25 14.12 -7.55
C ILE A 858 -1.21 13.76 -7.26
N ALA A 859 -1.82 12.91 -8.08
CA ALA A 859 -3.21 12.48 -7.93
C ALA A 859 -3.44 11.74 -6.59
N HIS A 860 -2.55 10.80 -6.23
CA HIS A 860 -2.58 10.10 -4.94
C HIS A 860 -2.39 11.05 -3.75
N THR A 861 -1.55 12.06 -3.88
CA THR A 861 -1.35 13.07 -2.82
C THR A 861 -2.59 13.95 -2.66
N GLN A 862 -3.20 14.38 -3.77
CA GLN A 862 -4.46 15.14 -3.74
C GLN A 862 -5.60 14.31 -3.17
N HIS A 863 -5.67 13.02 -3.50
CA HIS A 863 -6.65 12.10 -2.93
C HIS A 863 -6.51 12.00 -1.40
N ALA A 864 -5.29 11.87 -0.89
CA ALA A 864 -5.03 11.89 0.55
C ALA A 864 -5.39 13.24 1.20
N ILE A 865 -5.15 14.36 0.54
CA ILE A 865 -5.55 15.70 1.02
C ILE A 865 -7.08 15.80 1.09
N ALA A 866 -7.79 15.32 0.07
CA ALA A 866 -9.25 15.26 0.05
C ALA A 866 -9.75 14.38 1.23
N GLN A 867 -9.23 13.18 1.42
CA GLN A 867 -9.59 12.33 2.57
C GLN A 867 -9.41 13.04 3.92
N LEU A 868 -8.33 13.81 4.10
CA LEU A 868 -8.12 14.61 5.30
C LEU A 868 -9.16 15.74 5.45
N LEU A 869 -9.48 16.43 4.36
CA LEU A 869 -10.54 17.46 4.33
C LEU A 869 -11.93 16.89 4.64
N MET A 870 -12.22 15.67 4.17
CA MET A 870 -13.44 14.94 4.48
C MET A 870 -13.58 14.72 5.99
N ILE A 871 -12.51 14.21 6.63
CA ILE A 871 -12.47 14.00 8.08
C ILE A 871 -12.67 15.33 8.83
N GLU A 872 -12.07 16.41 8.33
CA GLU A 872 -12.18 17.75 8.91
C GLU A 872 -13.62 18.29 8.84
N LEU A 873 -14.30 18.17 7.69
CA LEU A 873 -15.70 18.58 7.52
C LEU A 873 -16.65 17.75 8.39
N GLU A 874 -16.54 16.42 8.34
CA GLU A 874 -17.43 15.52 9.11
C GLU A 874 -17.33 15.71 10.63
N ARG A 875 -16.14 16.11 11.12
CA ARG A 875 -15.91 16.34 12.54
C ARG A 875 -16.14 17.79 12.94
N GLY A 876 -15.90 18.74 12.03
CA GLY A 876 -16.10 20.18 12.24
C GLY A 876 -17.55 20.52 12.56
N GLY A 877 -18.52 19.95 11.84
CA GLY A 877 -19.95 20.17 12.10
C GLY A 877 -20.46 19.66 13.45
N SER A 878 -19.64 18.92 14.21
CA SER A 878 -20.01 18.38 15.53
C SER A 878 -19.56 19.23 16.72
N THR A 879 -18.74 20.27 16.49
CA THR A 879 -18.20 21.18 17.52
C THR A 879 -18.83 22.55 17.44
#